data_AF-A0A8H5DX39-F1
#
_entry.id   AF-A0A8H5DX39-F1
#
_cell.length_a   1.000
_cell.length_b   1.000
_cell.length_c   1.000
_cell.angle_alpha   90.00
_cell.angle_beta   90.00
_cell.angle_gamma   90.00
#
_symmetry.space_group_name_H-M   'P 1'
#
loop_
_entity.id
_entity.type
_entity.pdbx_description
1 polymer ?
#
loop_
_entity_poly.entity_id
_entity_poly.type
_entity_poly.pdbx_seq_one_letter_code
_entity_poly.pdbx_strand_id
1 'polypeptide(L)'
;MSPTDQAEEQPPLPPTEEPSGAEKETNHVSRDTPETAEDDALKTLKYSLLGPSLLKAGQDTVDQTKVSEIIYNASKGSKFFNREEERDKVLTQKIEQIIARKAQLEKRDLTRDLRNADRLIAELELTRDLTQYIVHVDCDAFYAAVEQLDRPEIKDLPFAVGGGVLTTCNYVARKFGCRSGMAGFVAKKLCPSLILLKPNFQKYNAKAHEVREVLVNYDPRFESASIDEAYLNITEYCQEHEMDPAEAVEQMRREVHEKTNITVSAGIAANAKLAKICSNMNKPNGQYVLSSDRPTIMAFMRDLPTRKVNGIGRVLERELLEIGIKTCGDLYEHRQYLNPLFGDKTSEFLFTCYLGLGRTKIQPAEEYERKSVGTESTFRDMSDPTQLREKLRATAEELEQDMKRAECKGRTLCLKVKLHTFEVFTRQVVLPRAIYLADDLYNYALPILTKLEQEMPGMKLRLMGLRCTHLVITKKPDAMAFFGFRPRRTDSEDHPQDGTLKRKASDDHGEWEQWPGADLQFDDPDGLLGGSSSNQDTPDQSPGRRHGKEIAPNPTKENAAEEKWWDCPICSRPQAADERQFNEHIDLCLSRQTIREAVQADGPSIKRDPTPEIKKPRMAEKKRGRPKVPDPKQKQLFFG
;
A
#
# COMPACT_ATOMS: atom_id res chain seq x y z
N MET A 1 18.94 20.89 -96.07
CA MET A 1 18.43 19.68 -96.72
C MET A 1 17.21 19.23 -95.94
N SER A 2 16.04 19.41 -96.55
CA SER A 2 14.71 18.91 -96.16
C SER A 2 14.67 17.35 -96.18
N PRO A 3 13.56 16.65 -95.92
CA PRO A 3 12.17 17.11 -95.60
C PRO A 3 11.46 16.30 -94.46
N THR A 4 10.51 16.88 -93.70
CA THR A 4 9.01 16.75 -93.72
C THR A 4 8.43 15.39 -93.20
N ASP A 5 7.27 15.25 -92.54
CA ASP A 5 5.96 15.95 -92.50
C ASP A 5 5.26 15.72 -91.11
N GLN A 6 4.69 16.75 -90.45
CA GLN A 6 3.26 17.15 -90.31
C GLN A 6 2.36 16.23 -89.43
N ALA A 7 1.31 16.66 -88.70
CA ALA A 7 0.83 17.87 -88.01
C ALA A 7 -0.67 17.61 -87.70
N GLU A 8 -1.18 18.03 -86.52
CA GLU A 8 -2.60 18.38 -86.22
C GLU A 8 -2.64 18.86 -84.74
N GLU A 9 -2.37 20.13 -84.41
CA GLU A 9 -3.26 21.33 -84.31
C GLU A 9 -4.27 21.27 -83.12
N GLN A 10 -4.18 22.10 -82.07
CA GLN A 10 -4.75 23.46 -81.90
C GLN A 10 -4.55 23.94 -80.41
N PRO A 11 -4.92 25.18 -79.98
CA PRO A 11 -4.23 26.47 -80.09
C PRO A 11 -3.95 27.12 -78.68
N PRO A 12 -3.35 28.33 -78.58
CA PRO A 12 -2.54 28.74 -77.43
C PRO A 12 -3.24 29.60 -76.36
N LEU A 13 -2.68 29.57 -75.15
CA LEU A 13 -2.99 30.41 -73.99
C LEU A 13 -2.70 31.90 -74.23
N PRO A 14 -3.48 32.81 -73.62
CA PRO A 14 -3.00 34.14 -73.24
C PRO A 14 -2.75 34.26 -71.72
N PRO A 15 -1.98 35.28 -71.28
CA PRO A 15 -1.48 35.42 -69.92
C PRO A 15 -2.39 36.29 -69.05
N THR A 16 -2.37 36.11 -67.72
CA THR A 16 -2.95 37.10 -66.79
C THR A 16 -2.10 37.24 -65.53
N GLU A 17 -1.44 38.40 -65.44
CA GLU A 17 -1.06 39.07 -64.19
C GLU A 17 -2.32 39.57 -63.43
N GLU A 18 -2.12 39.82 -62.13
CA GLU A 18 -3.10 40.06 -61.04
C GLU A 18 -4.23 41.08 -61.31
N PRO A 19 -5.33 41.03 -60.53
CA PRO A 19 -5.41 42.00 -59.42
C PRO A 19 -6.17 41.55 -58.15
N SER A 20 -5.74 42.14 -57.02
CA SER A 20 -6.49 42.59 -55.83
C SER A 20 -7.88 41.98 -55.50
N GLY A 21 -8.02 41.46 -54.27
CA GLY A 21 -9.33 41.23 -53.67
C GLY A 21 -9.25 40.47 -52.35
N ALA A 22 -8.80 41.13 -51.29
CA ALA A 22 -8.88 40.61 -49.94
C ALA A 22 -10.33 40.76 -49.42
N GLU A 23 -11.09 39.66 -49.38
CA GLU A 23 -12.25 39.54 -48.51
C GLU A 23 -12.21 38.24 -47.71
N LYS A 24 -12.41 38.42 -46.41
CA LYS A 24 -12.25 37.43 -45.34
C LYS A 24 -13.44 36.48 -45.33
N GLU A 25 -13.21 35.20 -45.61
CA GLU A 25 -14.09 34.14 -45.12
C GLU A 25 -13.63 33.72 -43.73
N THR A 26 -14.43 34.11 -42.75
CA THR A 26 -14.29 33.82 -41.34
C THR A 26 -14.44 32.31 -41.10
N ASN A 27 -13.31 31.65 -40.82
CA ASN A 27 -13.32 30.36 -40.14
C ASN A 27 -14.03 30.54 -38.80
N HIS A 28 -15.21 29.92 -38.68
CA HIS A 28 -15.98 29.87 -37.46
C HIS A 28 -15.25 28.97 -36.46
N VAL A 29 -14.24 29.53 -35.78
CA VAL A 29 -13.75 29.01 -34.51
C VAL A 29 -14.95 29.03 -33.58
N SER A 30 -15.44 27.85 -33.23
CA SER A 30 -16.41 27.66 -32.16
C SER A 30 -15.83 28.29 -30.91
N ARG A 31 -16.35 29.47 -30.56
CA ARG A 31 -16.12 30.12 -29.28
C ARG A 31 -16.49 29.12 -28.19
N ASP A 32 -15.53 28.77 -27.34
CA ASP A 32 -15.78 28.17 -26.05
C ASP A 32 -16.77 29.06 -25.30
N THR A 33 -18.03 28.63 -25.28
CA THR A 33 -18.97 29.05 -24.26
C THR A 33 -18.37 28.67 -22.91
N PRO A 34 -18.41 29.54 -21.89
CA PRO A 34 -17.97 29.14 -20.56
C PRO A 34 -18.82 27.94 -20.13
N GLU A 35 -18.21 26.74 -20.05
CA GLU A 35 -18.82 25.56 -19.42
C GLU A 35 -19.31 26.03 -18.03
N THR A 36 -20.58 25.76 -17.71
CA THR A 36 -21.13 26.22 -16.43
C THR A 36 -20.49 25.41 -15.30
N ALA A 37 -20.37 25.98 -14.09
CA ALA A 37 -19.80 25.26 -12.94
C ALA A 37 -20.54 23.93 -12.62
N GLU A 38 -21.82 23.83 -12.99
CA GLU A 38 -22.60 22.60 -12.89
C GLU A 38 -22.18 21.52 -13.90
N ASP A 39 -21.79 21.93 -15.12
CA ASP A 39 -21.29 21.02 -16.15
C ASP A 39 -19.91 20.44 -15.77
N ASP A 40 -19.05 21.27 -15.19
CA ASP A 40 -17.72 20.85 -14.72
C ASP A 40 -17.80 19.86 -13.55
N ALA A 41 -18.65 20.14 -12.55
CA ALA A 41 -18.87 19.23 -11.42
C ALA A 41 -19.43 17.87 -11.88
N LEU A 42 -20.29 17.88 -12.91
CA LEU A 42 -20.80 16.65 -13.48
C LEU A 42 -19.71 15.86 -14.21
N LYS A 43 -18.82 16.54 -14.93
CA LYS A 43 -17.70 15.97 -15.67
C LYS A 43 -16.69 15.30 -14.73
N THR A 44 -16.34 15.95 -13.62
CA THR A 44 -15.42 15.39 -12.60
C THR A 44 -16.01 14.16 -11.93
N LEU A 45 -17.29 14.21 -11.56
CA LEU A 45 -17.98 13.08 -10.96
C LEU A 45 -18.06 11.88 -11.92
N LYS A 46 -18.41 12.12 -13.19
CA LYS A 46 -18.43 11.07 -14.24
C LYS A 46 -17.04 10.43 -14.38
N TYR A 47 -15.97 11.22 -14.37
CA TYR A 47 -14.60 10.70 -14.40
C TYR A 47 -14.28 9.86 -13.16
N SER A 48 -14.64 10.33 -11.96
CA SER A 48 -14.43 9.60 -10.70
C SER A 48 -15.12 8.22 -10.73
N LEU A 49 -16.35 8.15 -11.23
CA LEU A 49 -17.15 6.92 -11.33
C LEU A 49 -16.57 5.87 -12.30
N LEU A 50 -15.68 6.25 -13.23
CA LEU A 50 -15.00 5.29 -14.11
C LEU A 50 -14.14 4.28 -13.34
N GLY A 51 -13.72 4.65 -12.12
CA GLY A 51 -12.96 3.81 -11.20
C GLY A 51 -11.45 3.80 -11.47
N PRO A 52 -10.66 3.12 -10.61
CA PRO A 52 -9.20 3.18 -10.64
C PRO A 52 -8.57 2.47 -11.85
N SER A 53 -9.30 1.57 -12.49
CA SER A 53 -8.82 0.71 -13.59
C SER A 53 -9.06 1.29 -14.98
N LEU A 54 -9.26 2.60 -15.11
CA LEU A 54 -9.58 3.27 -16.39
C LEU A 54 -8.50 3.02 -17.47
N LEU A 55 -7.22 3.09 -17.10
CA LEU A 55 -6.10 2.95 -18.04
C LEU A 55 -5.64 1.50 -18.24
N LYS A 56 -6.54 0.51 -18.13
CA LYS A 56 -6.21 -0.90 -18.37
C LYS A 56 -5.97 -1.14 -19.86
N ALA A 57 -4.90 -1.87 -20.19
CA ALA A 57 -4.56 -2.25 -21.56
C ALA A 57 -5.73 -2.92 -22.30
N GLY A 58 -5.87 -2.64 -23.60
CA GLY A 58 -6.96 -3.16 -24.42
C GLY A 58 -8.26 -2.37 -24.33
N GLN A 59 -8.20 -1.11 -23.86
CA GLN A 59 -9.32 -0.15 -23.86
C GLN A 59 -9.06 1.09 -24.73
N ASP A 60 -7.98 1.11 -25.51
CA ASP A 60 -7.52 2.31 -26.22
C ASP A 60 -8.48 2.80 -27.31
N THR A 61 -9.33 1.89 -27.82
CA THR A 61 -10.36 2.19 -28.83
C THR A 61 -11.76 2.44 -28.25
N VAL A 62 -11.89 2.39 -26.93
CA VAL A 62 -13.19 2.51 -26.25
C VAL A 62 -13.55 3.98 -26.08
N ASP A 63 -14.76 4.35 -26.52
CA ASP A 63 -15.35 5.65 -26.22
C ASP A 63 -15.64 5.78 -24.71
N GLN A 64 -14.72 6.43 -24.00
CA GLN A 64 -14.81 6.60 -22.55
C GLN A 64 -15.97 7.53 -22.15
N THR A 65 -16.40 8.45 -23.02
CA THR A 65 -17.53 9.33 -22.75
C THR A 65 -18.81 8.51 -22.66
N LYS A 66 -19.07 7.67 -23.66
CA LYS A 66 -20.22 6.75 -23.65
C LYS A 66 -20.20 5.78 -22.47
N VAL A 67 -19.03 5.23 -22.15
CA VAL A 67 -18.87 4.34 -20.99
C VAL A 67 -19.17 5.10 -19.69
N SER A 68 -18.69 6.33 -19.55
CA SER A 68 -18.95 7.17 -18.36
C SER A 68 -20.44 7.45 -18.18
N GLU A 69 -21.17 7.70 -19.26
CA GLU A 69 -22.61 7.95 -19.23
C GLU A 69 -23.41 6.72 -18.80
N ILE A 70 -23.07 5.55 -19.33
CA ILE A 70 -23.72 4.30 -18.94
C ILE A 70 -23.47 4.01 -17.45
N ILE A 71 -22.24 4.19 -16.98
CA ILE A 71 -21.88 3.99 -15.57
C ILE A 71 -22.64 4.98 -14.68
N TYR A 72 -22.66 6.26 -15.07
CA TYR A 72 -23.39 7.31 -14.35
C TYR A 72 -24.87 6.96 -14.23
N ASN A 73 -25.53 6.66 -15.35
CA ASN A 73 -26.95 6.33 -15.40
C ASN A 73 -27.29 5.04 -14.63
N ALA A 74 -26.40 4.04 -14.68
CA ALA A 74 -26.57 2.79 -13.93
C ALA A 74 -26.37 2.97 -12.41
N SER A 75 -25.61 3.99 -12.00
CA SER A 75 -25.24 4.22 -10.60
C SER A 75 -26.12 5.28 -9.92
N LYS A 76 -26.71 6.21 -10.69
CA LYS A 76 -27.49 7.36 -10.20
C LYS A 76 -28.60 6.92 -9.24
N GLY A 77 -28.69 7.61 -8.10
CA GLY A 77 -29.67 7.34 -7.05
C GLY A 77 -29.31 6.18 -6.12
N SER A 78 -28.19 5.47 -6.35
CA SER A 78 -27.69 4.48 -5.39
C SER A 78 -26.97 5.14 -4.21
N LYS A 79 -26.95 4.46 -3.06
CA LYS A 79 -26.16 4.89 -1.89
C LYS A 79 -24.66 5.04 -2.20
N PHE A 80 -24.13 4.22 -3.11
CA PHE A 80 -22.75 4.31 -3.58
C PHE A 80 -22.49 5.60 -4.34
N PHE A 81 -23.40 5.93 -5.26
CA PHE A 81 -23.32 7.15 -6.07
C PHE A 81 -23.34 8.40 -5.19
N ASN A 82 -24.24 8.45 -4.21
CA ASN A 82 -24.31 9.59 -3.28
C ASN A 82 -22.99 9.75 -2.50
N ARG A 83 -22.37 8.65 -2.09
CA ARG A 83 -21.06 8.69 -1.41
C ARG A 83 -19.94 9.14 -2.33
N GLU A 84 -19.88 8.68 -3.58
CA GLU A 84 -18.87 9.15 -4.53
C GLU A 84 -19.08 10.62 -4.91
N GLU A 85 -20.33 11.11 -4.97
CA GLU A 85 -20.63 12.54 -5.16
C GLU A 85 -20.11 13.38 -3.99
N GLU A 86 -20.34 12.95 -2.75
CA GLU A 86 -19.80 13.62 -1.57
C GLU A 86 -18.27 13.64 -1.59
N ARG A 87 -17.62 12.51 -1.92
CA ARG A 87 -16.16 12.45 -2.05
C ARG A 87 -15.63 13.37 -3.14
N ASP A 88 -16.31 13.47 -4.27
CA ASP A 88 -15.93 14.37 -5.36
C ASP A 88 -16.04 15.84 -4.92
N LYS A 89 -17.11 16.20 -4.19
CA LYS A 89 -17.28 17.54 -3.61
C LYS A 89 -16.16 17.88 -2.63
N VAL A 90 -15.81 16.98 -1.72
CA VAL A 90 -14.72 17.23 -0.75
C VAL A 90 -13.36 17.32 -1.45
N LEU A 91 -13.11 16.49 -2.47
CA LEU A 91 -11.90 16.60 -3.27
C LEU A 91 -11.83 17.94 -4.02
N THR A 92 -12.95 18.39 -4.58
CA THR A 92 -13.04 19.69 -5.27
C THR A 92 -12.70 20.84 -4.33
N GLN A 93 -13.25 20.84 -3.11
CA GLN A 93 -12.90 21.84 -2.08
C GLN A 93 -11.41 21.81 -1.70
N LYS A 94 -10.81 20.62 -1.60
CA LYS A 94 -9.37 20.47 -1.34
C LYS A 94 -8.54 21.05 -2.49
N ILE A 95 -8.94 20.81 -3.73
CA ILE A 95 -8.27 21.34 -4.92
C ILE A 95 -8.37 22.86 -4.96
N GLU A 96 -9.53 23.44 -4.68
CA GLU A 96 -9.70 24.90 -4.58
C GLU A 96 -8.74 25.52 -3.56
N GLN A 97 -8.54 24.86 -2.41
CA GLN A 97 -7.55 25.28 -1.40
C GLN A 97 -6.12 25.21 -1.93
N ILE A 98 -5.77 24.14 -2.68
CA ILE A 98 -4.46 23.97 -3.31
C ILE A 98 -4.21 25.09 -4.34
N ILE A 99 -5.18 25.37 -5.20
CA ILE A 99 -5.11 26.43 -6.22
C ILE A 99 -4.94 27.80 -5.53
N ALA A 100 -5.76 28.10 -4.52
CA ALA A 100 -5.67 29.34 -3.76
C ALA A 100 -4.29 29.50 -3.09
N ARG A 101 -3.75 28.41 -2.53
CA ARG A 101 -2.41 28.39 -1.94
C ARG A 101 -1.32 28.60 -2.99
N LYS A 102 -1.43 27.98 -4.16
CA LYS A 102 -0.50 28.20 -5.30
C LYS A 102 -0.51 29.67 -5.72
N ALA A 103 -1.68 30.28 -5.89
CA ALA A 103 -1.81 31.68 -6.26
C ALA A 103 -1.20 32.65 -5.22
N GLN A 104 -1.20 32.27 -3.94
CA GLN A 104 -0.49 33.02 -2.88
C GLN A 104 1.03 32.82 -2.97
N LEU A 105 1.49 31.61 -3.27
CA LEU A 105 2.91 31.30 -3.43
C LEU A 105 3.52 31.99 -4.65
N GLU A 106 2.79 32.12 -5.76
CA GLU A 106 3.22 32.85 -6.96
C GLU A 106 3.53 34.34 -6.70
N LYS A 107 2.94 34.92 -5.65
CA LYS A 107 3.20 36.31 -5.24
C LYS A 107 4.40 36.45 -4.29
N ARG A 108 5.00 35.34 -3.85
CA ARG A 108 6.12 35.32 -2.90
C ARG A 108 7.43 35.06 -3.62
N ASP A 109 8.53 35.46 -2.99
CA ASP A 109 9.86 35.01 -3.39
C ASP A 109 10.06 33.55 -2.94
N LEU A 110 10.07 32.63 -3.90
CA LEU A 110 10.28 31.20 -3.69
C LEU A 110 11.71 30.76 -4.04
N THR A 111 12.67 31.69 -4.09
CA THR A 111 14.07 31.37 -4.41
C THR A 111 14.64 30.29 -3.48
N ARG A 112 14.23 30.29 -2.20
CA ARG A 112 14.65 29.26 -1.24
C ARG A 112 14.04 27.89 -1.57
N ASP A 113 12.74 27.85 -1.83
CA ASP A 113 12.03 26.60 -2.16
C ASP A 113 12.54 26.00 -3.47
N LEU A 114 12.79 26.85 -4.47
CA LEU A 114 13.41 26.47 -5.73
C LEU A 114 14.80 25.84 -5.50
N ARG A 115 15.67 26.49 -4.73
CA ARG A 115 17.00 25.97 -4.39
C ARG A 115 16.93 24.65 -3.63
N ASN A 116 15.99 24.51 -2.70
CA ASN A 116 15.79 23.27 -1.96
C ASN A 116 15.34 22.13 -2.88
N ALA A 117 14.41 22.42 -3.80
CA ALA A 117 13.95 21.46 -4.80
C ALA A 117 15.09 21.05 -5.74
N ASP A 118 15.86 22.01 -6.27
CA ASP A 118 17.02 21.74 -7.12
C ASP A 118 18.09 20.91 -6.38
N ARG A 119 18.35 21.21 -5.11
CA ARG A 119 19.26 20.41 -4.28
C ARG A 119 18.76 18.98 -4.12
N LEU A 120 17.49 18.79 -3.76
CA LEU A 120 16.92 17.46 -3.59
C LEU A 120 16.93 16.66 -4.90
N ILE A 121 16.60 17.30 -6.03
CA ILE A 121 16.68 16.68 -7.36
C ILE A 121 18.12 16.24 -7.65
N ALA A 122 19.12 17.08 -7.36
CA ALA A 122 20.52 16.72 -7.54
C ALA A 122 20.96 15.57 -6.62
N GLU A 123 20.56 15.59 -5.35
CA GLU A 123 20.83 14.51 -4.38
C GLU A 123 20.22 13.19 -4.84
N LEU A 124 18.97 13.19 -5.29
CA LEU A 124 18.30 12.02 -5.85
C LEU A 124 19.00 11.53 -7.12
N GLU A 125 19.41 12.44 -8.01
CA GLU A 125 20.12 12.10 -9.24
C GLU A 125 21.45 11.39 -8.96
N LEU A 126 22.16 11.75 -7.89
CA LEU A 126 23.40 11.08 -7.47
C LEU A 126 23.17 9.61 -7.06
N THR A 127 21.94 9.24 -6.70
CA THR A 127 21.59 7.85 -6.35
C THR A 127 21.25 7.00 -7.57
N ARG A 128 21.28 7.56 -8.78
CA ARG A 128 20.92 6.85 -10.01
C ARG A 128 21.86 5.68 -10.27
N ASP A 129 21.26 4.48 -10.32
CA ASP A 129 21.91 3.25 -10.75
C ASP A 129 21.30 2.79 -12.07
N LEU A 130 22.16 2.65 -13.09
CA LEU A 130 21.81 2.19 -14.45
C LEU A 130 22.47 0.86 -14.80
N THR A 131 23.12 0.21 -13.82
CA THR A 131 23.91 -1.01 -14.04
C THR A 131 23.07 -2.27 -14.10
N GLN A 132 21.80 -2.19 -13.70
CA GLN A 132 20.91 -3.33 -13.53
C GLN A 132 19.94 -3.48 -14.72
N TYR A 133 19.59 -4.72 -15.04
CA TYR A 133 18.52 -5.10 -15.95
C TYR A 133 17.34 -5.65 -15.14
N ILE A 134 16.39 -4.76 -14.83
CA ILE A 134 15.20 -5.09 -14.06
C ILE A 134 14.05 -5.40 -15.01
N VAL A 135 13.38 -6.52 -14.76
CA VAL A 135 12.23 -6.97 -15.53
C VAL A 135 11.00 -6.94 -14.64
N HIS A 136 9.89 -6.40 -15.16
CA HIS A 136 8.57 -6.60 -14.58
C HIS A 136 7.75 -7.49 -15.51
N VAL A 137 7.29 -8.63 -14.99
CA VAL A 137 6.46 -9.60 -15.70
C VAL A 137 5.03 -9.51 -15.18
N ASP A 138 4.05 -9.49 -16.08
CA ASP A 138 2.63 -9.34 -15.76
C ASP A 138 1.78 -10.26 -16.66
N CYS A 139 1.10 -11.24 -16.06
CA CYS A 139 0.29 -12.21 -16.78
C CYS A 139 -0.95 -11.56 -17.41
N ASP A 140 -1.18 -11.83 -18.70
CA ASP A 140 -2.19 -11.11 -19.45
C ASP A 140 -3.61 -11.58 -19.11
N ALA A 141 -4.39 -10.67 -18.50
CA ALA A 141 -5.75 -10.93 -18.05
C ALA A 141 -5.85 -12.22 -17.19
N PHE A 142 -4.88 -12.42 -16.29
CA PHE A 142 -4.56 -13.70 -15.65
C PHE A 142 -5.76 -14.61 -15.32
N TYR A 143 -6.65 -14.21 -14.39
CA TYR A 143 -7.75 -15.12 -14.01
C TYR A 143 -8.68 -15.45 -15.18
N ALA A 144 -8.91 -14.51 -16.11
CA ALA A 144 -9.71 -14.80 -17.31
C ALA A 144 -8.97 -15.76 -18.24
N ALA A 145 -7.66 -15.57 -18.46
CA ALA A 145 -6.84 -16.49 -19.24
C ALA A 145 -6.84 -17.91 -18.64
N VAL A 146 -6.74 -18.01 -17.31
CA VAL A 146 -6.81 -19.30 -16.59
C VAL A 146 -8.19 -19.95 -16.74
N GLU A 147 -9.29 -19.21 -16.64
CA GLU A 147 -10.63 -19.77 -16.87
C GLU A 147 -10.84 -20.25 -18.32
N GLN A 148 -10.21 -19.58 -19.29
CA GLN A 148 -10.28 -19.93 -20.70
C GLN A 148 -9.58 -21.25 -21.03
N LEU A 149 -8.56 -21.65 -20.26
CA LEU A 149 -7.85 -22.93 -20.47
C LEU A 149 -8.80 -24.14 -20.36
N ASP A 150 -9.78 -24.09 -19.45
CA ASP A 150 -10.75 -25.18 -19.25
C ASP A 150 -11.99 -25.00 -20.12
N ARG A 151 -12.14 -23.82 -20.76
CA ARG A 151 -13.34 -23.40 -21.49
C ARG A 151 -12.93 -22.74 -22.81
N PRO A 152 -12.35 -23.48 -23.75
CA PRO A 152 -11.94 -22.92 -25.04
C PRO A 152 -13.11 -22.29 -25.81
N GLU A 153 -14.35 -22.75 -25.57
CA GLU A 153 -15.57 -22.26 -26.22
C GLU A 153 -15.93 -20.80 -25.88
N ILE A 154 -15.42 -20.23 -24.79
CA ILE A 154 -15.69 -18.83 -24.40
C ILE A 154 -14.59 -17.85 -24.81
N LYS A 155 -13.53 -18.30 -25.49
CA LYS A 155 -12.37 -17.49 -25.87
C LYS A 155 -12.75 -16.21 -26.61
N ASP A 156 -13.63 -16.34 -27.60
CA ASP A 156 -14.07 -15.22 -28.46
C ASP A 156 -15.33 -14.51 -27.94
N LEU A 157 -15.82 -14.90 -26.77
CA LEU A 157 -16.98 -14.29 -26.12
C LEU A 157 -16.53 -13.31 -25.02
N PRO A 158 -17.29 -12.22 -24.77
CA PRO A 158 -16.98 -11.33 -23.66
C PRO A 158 -17.31 -12.02 -22.33
N PHE A 159 -16.30 -12.19 -21.47
CA PHE A 159 -16.52 -12.72 -20.12
C PHE A 159 -15.63 -12.06 -19.07
N ALA A 160 -16.07 -12.17 -17.82
CA ALA A 160 -15.38 -11.64 -16.66
C ALA A 160 -15.39 -12.64 -15.49
N VAL A 161 -14.39 -12.52 -14.62
CA VAL A 161 -14.28 -13.26 -13.37
C VAL A 161 -14.72 -12.34 -12.23
N GLY A 162 -15.68 -12.79 -11.42
CA GLY A 162 -16.29 -12.02 -10.34
C GLY A 162 -17.80 -11.85 -10.54
N GLY A 163 -18.55 -11.89 -9.43
CA GLY A 163 -20.02 -11.78 -9.44
C GLY A 163 -20.51 -10.39 -9.05
N GLY A 164 -20.23 -9.96 -7.81
CA GLY A 164 -20.61 -8.64 -7.31
C GLY A 164 -19.74 -7.53 -7.91
N VAL A 165 -18.43 -7.70 -7.81
CA VAL A 165 -17.41 -6.84 -8.41
C VAL A 165 -16.53 -7.70 -9.30
N LEU A 166 -16.18 -7.19 -10.48
CA LEU A 166 -15.28 -7.87 -11.41
C LEU A 166 -13.85 -7.83 -10.87
N THR A 167 -13.23 -8.99 -10.74
CA THR A 167 -11.80 -9.10 -10.42
C THR A 167 -10.95 -8.86 -11.66
N THR A 168 -11.36 -9.42 -12.80
CA THR A 168 -10.77 -9.16 -14.12
C THR A 168 -11.75 -9.54 -15.23
N CYS A 169 -11.42 -9.22 -16.47
CA CYS A 169 -12.14 -9.63 -17.66
C CYS A 169 -11.20 -9.85 -18.84
N ASN A 170 -11.64 -10.66 -19.81
CA ASN A 170 -10.87 -10.92 -21.02
C ASN A 170 -10.80 -9.69 -21.93
N TYR A 171 -9.85 -9.68 -22.86
CA TYR A 171 -9.65 -8.56 -23.78
C TYR A 171 -10.88 -8.28 -24.66
N VAL A 172 -11.71 -9.29 -24.95
CA VAL A 172 -12.97 -9.11 -25.68
C VAL A 172 -13.94 -8.23 -24.87
N ALA A 173 -14.12 -8.50 -23.58
CA ALA A 173 -14.95 -7.68 -22.70
C ALA A 173 -14.39 -6.27 -22.48
N ARG A 174 -13.05 -6.10 -22.48
CA ARG A 174 -12.42 -4.77 -22.33
C ARG A 174 -12.79 -3.80 -23.44
N LYS A 175 -13.04 -4.28 -24.66
CA LYS A 175 -13.53 -3.46 -25.80
C LYS A 175 -14.90 -2.82 -25.56
N PHE A 176 -15.67 -3.31 -24.59
CA PHE A 176 -16.94 -2.71 -24.16
C PHE A 176 -16.76 -1.73 -22.97
N GLY A 177 -15.53 -1.54 -22.49
CA GLY A 177 -15.23 -0.76 -21.29
C GLY A 177 -15.30 -1.56 -19.99
N CYS A 178 -15.59 -2.87 -20.01
CA CYS A 178 -15.54 -3.72 -18.81
C CYS A 178 -14.11 -3.79 -18.26
N ARG A 179 -13.96 -3.72 -16.93
CA ARG A 179 -12.66 -3.67 -16.24
C ARG A 179 -12.74 -4.15 -14.79
N SER A 180 -11.59 -4.49 -14.23
CA SER A 180 -11.42 -4.81 -12.81
C SER A 180 -11.91 -3.68 -11.90
N GLY A 181 -12.54 -4.03 -10.78
CA GLY A 181 -13.12 -3.08 -9.83
C GLY A 181 -14.50 -2.55 -10.21
N MET A 182 -15.02 -2.90 -11.38
CA MET A 182 -16.38 -2.52 -11.81
C MET A 182 -17.44 -3.45 -11.19
N ALA A 183 -18.60 -2.90 -10.81
CA ALA A 183 -19.72 -3.73 -10.36
C ALA A 183 -20.28 -4.59 -11.51
N GLY A 184 -20.58 -5.86 -11.23
CA GLY A 184 -21.03 -6.81 -12.25
C GLY A 184 -22.31 -6.39 -12.97
N PHE A 185 -23.25 -5.75 -12.27
CA PHE A 185 -24.48 -5.25 -12.87
C PHE A 185 -24.23 -4.07 -13.83
N VAL A 186 -23.25 -3.21 -13.54
CA VAL A 186 -22.83 -2.11 -14.42
C VAL A 186 -22.13 -2.67 -15.64
N ALA A 187 -21.24 -3.66 -15.46
CA ALA A 187 -20.57 -4.32 -16.56
C ALA A 187 -21.56 -4.99 -17.54
N LYS A 188 -22.66 -5.59 -17.04
CA LYS A 188 -23.75 -6.11 -17.87
C LYS A 188 -24.54 -5.03 -18.61
N LYS A 189 -24.56 -3.78 -18.13
CA LYS A 189 -25.16 -2.67 -18.88
C LYS A 189 -24.26 -2.21 -20.02
N LEU A 190 -22.94 -2.26 -19.83
CA LEU A 190 -21.96 -1.99 -20.90
C LEU A 190 -21.94 -3.11 -21.94
N CYS A 191 -22.01 -4.36 -21.50
CA CYS A 191 -21.97 -5.55 -22.35
C CYS A 191 -23.10 -6.52 -21.93
N PRO A 192 -24.29 -6.43 -22.55
CA PRO A 192 -25.43 -7.28 -22.19
C PRO A 192 -25.17 -8.79 -22.34
N SER A 193 -24.29 -9.18 -23.26
CA SER A 193 -23.86 -10.57 -23.50
C SER A 193 -22.73 -11.04 -22.57
N LEU A 194 -22.32 -10.23 -21.58
CA LEU A 194 -21.20 -10.55 -20.69
C LEU A 194 -21.48 -11.79 -19.82
N ILE A 195 -20.60 -12.77 -19.94
CA ILE A 195 -20.61 -13.98 -19.11
C ILE A 195 -19.84 -13.69 -17.81
N LEU A 196 -20.44 -14.03 -16.67
CA LEU A 196 -19.82 -13.85 -15.35
C LEU A 196 -19.45 -15.21 -14.76
N LEU A 197 -18.16 -15.42 -14.51
CA LEU A 197 -17.62 -16.63 -13.89
C LEU A 197 -17.31 -16.39 -12.42
N LYS A 198 -17.47 -17.43 -11.59
CA LYS A 198 -17.08 -17.36 -10.17
C LYS A 198 -15.55 -17.51 -10.06
N PRO A 199 -14.88 -16.72 -9.20
CA PRO A 199 -13.45 -16.89 -8.96
C PRO A 199 -13.10 -18.27 -8.39
N ASN A 200 -12.00 -18.85 -8.86
CA ASN A 200 -11.38 -20.07 -8.33
C ASN A 200 -9.92 -19.81 -7.93
N PHE A 201 -9.71 -19.30 -6.71
CA PHE A 201 -8.37 -18.94 -6.23
C PHE A 201 -7.40 -20.12 -6.08
N GLN A 202 -7.88 -21.35 -5.86
CA GLN A 202 -7.00 -22.52 -5.82
C GLN A 202 -6.36 -22.74 -7.19
N LYS A 203 -7.18 -22.70 -8.25
CA LYS A 203 -6.71 -22.81 -9.64
C LYS A 203 -5.73 -21.69 -10.01
N TYR A 204 -6.05 -20.45 -9.61
CA TYR A 204 -5.19 -19.30 -9.91
C TYR A 204 -3.84 -19.40 -9.20
N ASN A 205 -3.82 -19.83 -7.93
CA ASN A 205 -2.58 -20.00 -7.18
C ASN A 205 -1.71 -21.13 -7.77
N ALA A 206 -2.33 -22.25 -8.17
CA ALA A 206 -1.63 -23.35 -8.82
C ALA A 206 -0.99 -22.91 -10.14
N LYS A 207 -1.75 -22.23 -11.00
CA LYS A 207 -1.21 -21.75 -12.29
C LYS A 207 -0.12 -20.69 -12.11
N ALA A 208 -0.26 -19.81 -11.12
CA ALA A 208 0.77 -18.82 -10.80
C ALA A 208 2.06 -19.48 -10.29
N HIS A 209 1.96 -20.61 -9.58
CA HIS A 209 3.12 -21.39 -9.17
C HIS A 209 3.88 -21.92 -10.38
N GLU A 210 3.18 -22.48 -11.38
CA GLU A 210 3.81 -22.98 -12.61
C GLU A 210 4.54 -21.86 -13.37
N VAL A 211 3.98 -20.64 -13.43
CA VAL A 211 4.64 -19.48 -14.02
C VAL A 211 5.91 -19.13 -13.23
N ARG A 212 5.81 -19.04 -11.90
CA ARG A 212 6.95 -18.74 -11.02
C ARG A 212 8.08 -19.77 -11.15
N GLU A 213 7.77 -21.04 -11.35
CA GLU A 213 8.80 -22.08 -11.58
C GLU A 213 9.67 -21.79 -12.81
N VAL A 214 9.15 -21.10 -13.83
CA VAL A 214 9.96 -20.66 -14.98
C VAL A 214 10.80 -19.44 -14.59
N LEU A 215 10.20 -18.48 -13.88
CA LEU A 215 10.87 -17.24 -13.48
C LEU A 215 12.12 -17.49 -12.61
N VAL A 216 12.09 -18.53 -11.76
CA VAL A 216 13.23 -18.94 -10.92
C VAL A 216 14.50 -19.21 -11.73
N ASN A 217 14.38 -19.65 -12.99
CA ASN A 217 15.54 -19.92 -13.85
C ASN A 217 16.29 -18.65 -14.27
N TYR A 218 15.63 -17.50 -14.22
CA TYR A 218 16.17 -16.21 -14.64
C TYR A 218 16.59 -15.33 -13.46
N ASP A 219 15.87 -15.44 -12.34
CA ASP A 219 16.23 -14.82 -11.07
C ASP A 219 15.67 -15.68 -9.92
N PRO A 220 16.50 -16.44 -9.20
CA PRO A 220 16.03 -17.25 -8.08
C PRO A 220 15.59 -16.42 -6.87
N ARG A 221 15.88 -15.11 -6.85
CA ARG A 221 15.55 -14.16 -5.78
C ARG A 221 14.49 -13.13 -6.21
N PHE A 222 13.73 -13.43 -7.27
CA PHE A 222 12.68 -12.55 -7.78
C PHE A 222 11.65 -12.18 -6.70
N GLU A 223 11.00 -11.03 -6.87
CA GLU A 223 9.92 -10.56 -6.01
C GLU A 223 8.56 -10.89 -6.63
N SER A 224 7.74 -11.72 -5.99
CA SER A 224 6.33 -11.89 -6.36
C SER A 224 5.51 -10.72 -5.83
N ALA A 225 5.23 -9.72 -6.67
CA ALA A 225 4.47 -8.51 -6.28
C ALA A 225 2.98 -8.80 -6.08
N SER A 226 2.43 -9.69 -6.89
CA SER A 226 1.08 -10.23 -6.76
C SER A 226 1.08 -11.71 -7.17
N ILE A 227 -0.12 -12.29 -7.34
CA ILE A 227 -0.27 -13.64 -7.89
C ILE A 227 0.13 -13.72 -9.38
N ASP A 228 0.02 -12.61 -10.11
CA ASP A 228 0.20 -12.51 -11.56
C ASP A 228 1.31 -11.55 -11.99
N GLU A 229 1.94 -10.85 -11.05
CA GLU A 229 3.02 -9.90 -11.28
C GLU A 229 4.29 -10.26 -10.50
N ALA A 230 5.44 -10.10 -11.14
CA ALA A 230 6.75 -10.34 -10.54
C ALA A 230 7.79 -9.31 -11.02
N TYR A 231 8.76 -8.99 -10.15
CA TYR A 231 9.97 -8.27 -10.53
C TYR A 231 11.16 -9.22 -10.47
N LEU A 232 12.01 -9.17 -11.49
CA LEU A 232 13.25 -9.95 -11.59
C LEU A 232 14.43 -8.99 -11.81
N ASN A 233 15.60 -9.35 -11.30
CA ASN A 233 16.86 -8.77 -11.71
C ASN A 233 17.64 -9.79 -12.54
N ILE A 234 17.62 -9.66 -13.87
CA ILE A 234 18.25 -10.61 -14.79
C ILE A 234 19.70 -10.24 -15.11
N THR A 235 20.29 -9.28 -14.39
CA THR A 235 21.64 -8.78 -14.66
C THR A 235 22.68 -9.90 -14.64
N GLU A 236 22.67 -10.71 -13.58
CA GLU A 236 23.59 -11.84 -13.41
C GLU A 236 23.33 -12.90 -14.49
N TYR A 237 22.06 -13.25 -14.73
CA TYR A 237 21.67 -14.21 -15.77
C TYR A 237 22.19 -13.81 -17.16
N CYS A 238 22.00 -12.56 -17.58
CA CYS A 238 22.49 -12.04 -18.85
C CYS A 238 24.02 -12.07 -18.95
N GLN A 239 24.74 -11.80 -17.85
CA GLN A 239 26.20 -11.84 -17.81
C GLN A 239 26.73 -13.27 -17.94
N GLU A 240 26.15 -14.22 -17.20
CA GLU A 240 26.56 -15.64 -17.22
C GLU A 240 26.29 -16.31 -18.57
N HIS A 241 25.22 -15.91 -19.26
CA HIS A 241 24.79 -16.50 -20.53
C HIS A 241 25.21 -15.67 -21.74
N GLU A 242 25.93 -14.56 -21.54
CA GLU A 242 26.34 -13.61 -22.59
C GLU A 242 25.17 -13.18 -23.52
N MET A 243 24.00 -12.92 -22.92
CA MET A 243 22.75 -12.74 -23.65
C MET A 243 22.18 -11.33 -23.49
N ASP A 244 21.58 -10.80 -24.56
CA ASP A 244 20.90 -9.51 -24.50
C ASP A 244 19.64 -9.59 -23.60
N PRO A 245 19.36 -8.59 -22.75
CA PRO A 245 18.18 -8.60 -21.88
C PRO A 245 16.85 -8.77 -22.61
N ALA A 246 16.71 -8.26 -23.83
CA ALA A 246 15.49 -8.43 -24.62
C ALA A 246 15.32 -9.88 -25.08
N GLU A 247 16.40 -10.53 -25.50
CA GLU A 247 16.42 -11.94 -25.89
C GLU A 247 16.10 -12.85 -24.71
N ALA A 248 16.74 -12.62 -23.56
CA ALA A 248 16.49 -13.36 -22.32
C ALA A 248 15.00 -13.33 -21.91
N VAL A 249 14.37 -12.15 -22.01
CA VAL A 249 12.94 -12.00 -21.68
C VAL A 249 12.02 -12.56 -22.75
N GLU A 250 12.39 -12.51 -24.03
CA GLU A 250 11.63 -13.17 -25.09
C GLU A 250 11.62 -14.69 -24.89
N GLN A 251 12.78 -15.27 -24.57
CA GLN A 251 12.91 -16.68 -24.20
C GLN A 251 12.05 -17.00 -22.97
N MET A 252 12.15 -16.21 -21.89
CA MET A 252 11.35 -16.40 -20.67
C MET A 252 9.85 -16.41 -20.98
N ARG A 253 9.37 -15.45 -21.78
CA ARG A 253 7.95 -15.37 -22.18
C ARG A 253 7.51 -16.59 -22.98
N ARG A 254 8.36 -17.07 -23.89
CA ARG A 254 8.11 -18.29 -24.67
C ARG A 254 8.02 -19.51 -23.76
N GLU A 255 8.98 -19.70 -22.85
CA GLU A 255 9.00 -20.82 -21.90
C GLU A 255 7.78 -20.82 -20.97
N VAL A 256 7.39 -19.64 -20.46
CA VAL A 256 6.16 -19.50 -19.67
C VAL A 256 4.95 -19.95 -20.48
N HIS A 257 4.83 -19.51 -21.73
CA HIS A 257 3.71 -19.89 -22.59
C HIS A 257 3.71 -21.39 -22.92
N GLU A 258 4.85 -21.96 -23.29
CA GLU A 258 5.00 -23.39 -23.60
C GLU A 258 4.63 -24.28 -22.40
N LYS A 259 5.05 -23.90 -21.18
CA LYS A 259 4.78 -24.67 -19.97
C LYS A 259 3.36 -24.52 -19.46
N THR A 260 2.78 -23.31 -19.55
CA THR A 260 1.56 -22.97 -18.80
C THR A 260 0.34 -22.68 -19.67
N ASN A 261 0.54 -22.46 -20.98
CA ASN A 261 -0.44 -21.88 -21.92
C ASN A 261 -0.95 -20.49 -21.51
N ILE A 262 -0.21 -19.77 -20.66
CA ILE A 262 -0.49 -18.39 -20.26
C ILE A 262 0.52 -17.47 -20.94
N THR A 263 0.03 -16.38 -21.53
CA THR A 263 0.89 -15.32 -22.05
C THR A 263 1.20 -14.30 -20.96
N VAL A 264 2.43 -13.80 -20.96
CA VAL A 264 2.86 -12.71 -20.08
C VAL A 264 3.42 -11.57 -20.93
N SER A 265 3.22 -10.35 -20.46
CA SER A 265 3.87 -9.17 -20.99
C SER A 265 4.95 -8.69 -20.04
N ALA A 266 6.02 -8.12 -20.58
CA ALA A 266 7.21 -7.78 -19.80
C ALA A 266 7.73 -6.36 -20.11
N GLY A 267 8.27 -5.69 -19.11
CA GLY A 267 9.00 -4.44 -19.27
C GLY A 267 10.41 -4.59 -18.76
N ILE A 268 11.39 -4.13 -19.53
CA ILE A 268 12.82 -4.23 -19.22
C ILE A 268 13.35 -2.80 -19.08
N ALA A 269 13.97 -2.49 -17.93
CA ALA A 269 14.52 -1.16 -17.68
C ALA A 269 15.60 -1.20 -16.57
N ALA A 270 16.24 -0.05 -16.34
CA ALA A 270 17.23 0.11 -15.27
C ALA A 270 16.71 -0.10 -13.84
N ASN A 271 15.40 0.04 -13.61
CA ASN A 271 14.80 -0.08 -12.27
C ASN A 271 13.34 -0.54 -12.31
N ALA A 272 12.81 -0.94 -11.15
CA ALA A 272 11.47 -1.52 -11.04
C ALA A 272 10.34 -0.57 -11.47
N LYS A 273 10.44 0.75 -11.23
CA LYS A 273 9.40 1.72 -11.60
C LYS A 273 9.26 1.77 -13.12
N LEU A 274 10.38 1.95 -13.82
CA LEU A 274 10.42 2.00 -15.27
C LEU A 274 9.99 0.66 -15.87
N ALA A 275 10.46 -0.47 -15.33
CA ALA A 275 10.08 -1.80 -15.78
C ALA A 275 8.56 -2.02 -15.69
N LYS A 276 7.92 -1.61 -14.58
CA LYS A 276 6.46 -1.68 -14.42
C LYS A 276 5.72 -0.86 -15.47
N ILE A 277 6.17 0.37 -15.73
CA ILE A 277 5.57 1.23 -16.76
C ILE A 277 5.71 0.56 -18.14
N CYS A 278 6.92 0.10 -18.49
CA CYS A 278 7.23 -0.55 -19.76
C CYS A 278 6.39 -1.80 -20.01
N SER A 279 6.16 -2.62 -18.98
CA SER A 279 5.37 -3.86 -19.11
C SER A 279 3.92 -3.66 -19.56
N ASN A 280 3.40 -2.43 -19.44
CA ASN A 280 2.06 -2.09 -19.89
C ASN A 280 2.00 -1.52 -21.32
N MET A 281 3.14 -1.18 -21.93
CA MET A 281 3.17 -0.49 -23.23
C MET A 281 2.75 -1.40 -24.39
N ASN A 282 3.27 -2.62 -24.42
CA ASN A 282 3.03 -3.59 -25.49
C ASN A 282 2.11 -4.75 -25.05
N LYS A 283 1.19 -4.50 -24.11
CA LYS A 283 0.18 -5.49 -23.70
C LYS A 283 -0.90 -5.66 -24.77
N PRO A 284 -1.43 -6.89 -25.01
CA PRO A 284 -1.03 -8.17 -24.43
C PRO A 284 0.11 -8.87 -25.19
N ASN A 285 0.72 -9.87 -24.54
CA ASN A 285 1.75 -10.75 -25.07
C ASN A 285 2.86 -10.01 -25.82
N GLY A 286 3.37 -8.93 -25.23
CA GLY A 286 4.48 -8.17 -25.78
C GLY A 286 5.48 -7.77 -24.71
N GLN A 287 6.62 -7.24 -25.15
CA GLN A 287 7.62 -6.68 -24.27
C GLN A 287 8.08 -5.30 -24.73
N TYR A 288 8.56 -4.48 -23.80
CA TYR A 288 9.13 -3.17 -24.09
C TYR A 288 10.46 -3.01 -23.36
N VAL A 289 11.48 -2.57 -24.08
CA VAL A 289 12.82 -2.29 -23.54
C VAL A 289 13.00 -0.78 -23.46
N LEU A 290 13.31 -0.28 -22.26
CA LEU A 290 13.81 1.07 -22.07
C LEU A 290 15.30 0.99 -21.77
N SER A 291 16.11 1.52 -22.68
CA SER A 291 17.57 1.54 -22.56
C SER A 291 18.02 2.15 -21.24
N SER A 292 19.02 1.52 -20.60
CA SER A 292 19.60 1.95 -19.32
C SER A 292 20.57 3.13 -19.49
N ASP A 293 20.16 4.17 -20.21
CA ASP A 293 20.91 5.41 -20.35
C ASP A 293 20.07 6.61 -19.91
N ARG A 294 20.74 7.58 -19.26
CA ARG A 294 20.07 8.74 -18.68
C ARG A 294 19.33 9.57 -19.73
N PRO A 295 19.90 9.94 -20.90
CA PRO A 295 19.16 10.70 -21.91
C PRO A 295 17.84 10.05 -22.34
N THR A 296 17.85 8.74 -22.63
CA THR A 296 16.65 7.98 -23.03
C THR A 296 15.62 7.96 -21.91
N ILE A 297 16.03 7.70 -20.65
CA ILE A 297 15.11 7.69 -19.50
C ILE A 297 14.48 9.07 -19.29
N MET A 298 15.26 10.14 -19.34
CA MET A 298 14.74 11.49 -19.16
C MET A 298 13.79 11.89 -20.29
N ALA A 299 14.09 11.50 -21.53
CA ALA A 299 13.20 11.73 -22.67
C ALA A 299 11.88 10.96 -22.51
N PHE A 300 11.96 9.69 -22.12
CA PHE A 300 10.79 8.85 -21.86
C PHE A 300 9.89 9.43 -20.75
N MET A 301 10.49 9.85 -19.63
CA MET A 301 9.71 10.38 -18.50
C MET A 301 9.12 11.76 -18.79
N ARG A 302 9.81 12.63 -19.53
CA ARG A 302 9.33 13.98 -19.85
C ARG A 302 7.91 13.99 -20.44
N ASP A 303 7.63 13.08 -21.37
CA ASP A 303 6.35 13.03 -22.09
C ASP A 303 5.33 12.09 -21.43
N LEU A 304 5.74 11.32 -20.41
CA LEU A 304 4.88 10.34 -19.76
C LEU A 304 3.79 11.03 -18.92
N PRO A 305 2.49 10.73 -19.14
CA PRO A 305 1.43 11.22 -18.26
C PRO A 305 1.63 10.73 -16.83
N THR A 306 1.45 11.63 -15.85
CA THR A 306 1.67 11.30 -14.42
C THR A 306 0.86 10.08 -13.98
N ARG A 307 -0.37 9.94 -14.47
CA ARG A 307 -1.29 8.84 -14.16
C ARG A 307 -0.81 7.44 -14.55
N LYS A 308 0.15 7.34 -15.48
CA LYS A 308 0.78 6.06 -15.88
C LYS A 308 1.83 5.59 -14.88
N VAL A 309 2.27 6.45 -13.96
CA VAL A 309 3.26 6.10 -12.93
C VAL A 309 2.57 5.45 -11.73
N ASN A 310 3.07 4.29 -11.29
CA ASN A 310 2.57 3.64 -10.09
C ASN A 310 2.79 4.53 -8.85
N GLY A 311 1.72 4.75 -8.09
CA GLY A 311 1.67 5.68 -6.96
C GLY A 311 0.86 6.95 -7.26
N ILE A 312 0.64 7.30 -8.54
CA ILE A 312 -0.22 8.43 -8.92
C ILE A 312 -1.62 7.89 -9.28
N GLY A 313 -2.52 7.92 -8.30
CA GLY A 313 -3.93 7.56 -8.47
C GLY A 313 -4.78 8.74 -8.97
N ARG A 314 -6.08 8.49 -9.20
CA ARG A 314 -7.05 9.50 -9.71
C ARG A 314 -7.09 10.81 -8.92
N VAL A 315 -6.88 10.72 -7.61
CA VAL A 315 -6.95 11.87 -6.70
C VAL A 315 -5.74 12.77 -6.91
N LEU A 316 -4.53 12.21 -6.77
CA LEU A 316 -3.29 12.96 -6.96
C LEU A 316 -3.15 13.43 -8.42
N GLU A 317 -3.55 12.63 -9.40
CA GLU A 317 -3.63 13.06 -10.80
C GLU A 317 -4.48 14.34 -10.92
N ARG A 318 -5.71 14.35 -10.39
CA ARG A 318 -6.58 15.51 -10.45
C ARG A 318 -5.97 16.72 -9.75
N GLU A 319 -5.39 16.54 -8.55
CA GLU A 319 -4.70 17.62 -7.83
C GLU A 319 -3.54 18.22 -8.65
N LEU A 320 -2.77 17.39 -9.36
CA LEU A 320 -1.66 17.82 -10.22
C LEU A 320 -2.16 18.52 -11.49
N LEU A 321 -3.20 18.01 -12.15
CA LEU A 321 -3.77 18.58 -13.37
C LEU A 321 -4.23 20.03 -13.14
N GLU A 322 -4.87 20.28 -12.00
CA GLU A 322 -5.44 21.58 -11.63
C GLU A 322 -4.38 22.65 -11.34
N ILE A 323 -3.15 22.23 -11.02
CA ILE A 323 -2.01 23.14 -10.91
C ILE A 323 -1.16 23.21 -12.18
N GLY A 324 -1.60 22.58 -13.28
CA GLY A 324 -0.95 22.64 -14.59
C GLY A 324 0.07 21.52 -14.86
N ILE A 325 0.07 20.43 -14.08
CA ILE A 325 1.00 19.31 -14.21
C ILE A 325 0.29 18.12 -14.84
N LYS A 326 0.58 17.84 -16.11
CA LYS A 326 -0.01 16.75 -16.90
C LYS A 326 0.97 15.60 -17.08
N THR A 327 2.23 15.91 -17.39
CA THR A 327 3.30 14.94 -17.60
C THR A 327 4.31 14.95 -16.45
N CYS A 328 5.18 13.95 -16.39
CA CYS A 328 6.27 13.98 -15.41
C CYS A 328 7.30 15.08 -15.71
N GLY A 329 7.41 15.57 -16.96
CA GLY A 329 8.25 16.74 -17.30
C GLY A 329 7.78 18.03 -16.62
N ASP A 330 6.46 18.25 -16.55
CA ASP A 330 5.87 19.45 -15.93
C ASP A 330 6.21 19.59 -14.43
N LEU A 331 6.58 18.50 -13.76
CA LEU A 331 6.99 18.49 -12.36
C LEU A 331 8.22 19.37 -12.11
N TYR A 332 9.14 19.43 -13.09
CA TYR A 332 10.35 20.24 -12.96
C TYR A 332 10.04 21.74 -13.02
N GLU A 333 9.13 22.14 -13.92
CA GLU A 333 8.71 23.54 -14.06
C GLU A 333 7.98 24.05 -12.80
N HIS A 334 7.33 23.14 -12.06
CA HIS A 334 6.57 23.46 -10.85
C HIS A 334 7.29 23.13 -9.54
N ARG A 335 8.58 22.76 -9.59
CA ARG A 335 9.32 22.19 -8.44
C ARG A 335 9.36 23.07 -7.20
N GLN A 336 9.35 24.40 -7.33
CA GLN A 336 9.28 25.31 -6.19
C GLN A 336 7.95 25.25 -5.43
N TYR A 337 6.87 24.76 -6.05
CA TYR A 337 5.54 24.70 -5.43
C TYR A 337 5.24 23.35 -4.79
N LEU A 338 5.88 22.25 -5.24
CA LEU A 338 5.46 20.90 -4.84
C LEU A 338 5.54 20.69 -3.32
N ASN A 339 6.65 21.09 -2.70
CA ASN A 339 6.84 20.94 -1.26
C ASN A 339 5.87 21.78 -0.43
N PRO A 340 5.74 23.10 -0.68
CA PRO A 340 4.73 23.91 -0.01
C PRO A 340 3.28 23.42 -0.19
N LEU A 341 2.94 22.78 -1.30
CA LEU A 341 1.57 22.32 -1.57
C LEU A 341 1.27 20.92 -1.02
N PHE A 342 2.21 19.98 -1.17
CA PHE A 342 1.97 18.55 -0.94
C PHE A 342 2.81 17.92 0.18
N GLY A 343 3.78 18.68 0.74
CA GLY A 343 4.70 18.22 1.78
C GLY A 343 5.89 17.42 1.26
N ASP A 344 6.82 17.10 2.17
CA ASP A 344 8.13 16.52 1.87
C ASP A 344 8.02 15.19 1.11
N LYS A 345 7.31 14.21 1.68
CA LYS A 345 7.21 12.85 1.13
C LYS A 345 6.62 12.81 -0.29
N THR A 346 5.54 13.56 -0.50
CA THR A 346 4.88 13.62 -1.82
C THR A 346 5.81 14.28 -2.84
N SER A 347 6.51 15.34 -2.44
CA SER A 347 7.41 16.07 -3.35
C SER A 347 8.62 15.25 -3.73
N GLU A 348 9.24 14.56 -2.77
CA GLU A 348 10.32 13.62 -3.02
C GLU A 348 9.86 12.51 -3.98
N PHE A 349 8.70 11.90 -3.73
CA PHE A 349 8.11 10.92 -4.64
C PHE A 349 7.92 11.50 -6.06
N LEU A 350 7.38 12.70 -6.19
CA LEU A 350 7.21 13.35 -7.50
C LEU A 350 8.55 13.62 -8.19
N PHE A 351 9.59 14.04 -7.47
CA PHE A 351 10.93 14.23 -8.03
C PHE A 351 11.56 12.90 -8.48
N THR A 352 11.37 11.81 -7.72
CA THR A 352 11.80 10.47 -8.20
C THR A 352 11.06 10.05 -9.46
N CYS A 353 9.79 10.45 -9.61
CA CYS A 353 9.02 10.20 -10.84
C CYS A 353 9.57 11.04 -12.01
N TYR A 354 9.80 12.34 -11.82
CA TYR A 354 10.44 13.20 -12.83
C TYR A 354 11.76 12.61 -13.35
N LEU A 355 12.62 12.15 -12.44
CA LEU A 355 13.92 11.58 -12.77
C LEU A 355 13.86 10.13 -13.30
N GLY A 356 12.71 9.47 -13.24
CA GLY A 356 12.59 8.05 -13.59
C GLY A 356 13.35 7.12 -12.64
N LEU A 357 13.50 7.50 -11.38
CA LEU A 357 14.20 6.70 -10.36
C LEU A 357 13.27 5.66 -9.74
N GLY A 358 13.85 4.55 -9.29
CA GLY A 358 13.16 3.47 -8.62
C GLY A 358 14.14 2.49 -7.99
N ARG A 359 13.63 1.50 -7.26
CA ARG A 359 14.50 0.45 -6.69
C ARG A 359 15.18 -0.35 -7.81
N THR A 360 16.49 -0.54 -7.67
CA THR A 360 17.30 -1.45 -8.50
C THR A 360 17.59 -2.77 -7.80
N LYS A 361 17.52 -2.79 -6.46
CA LYS A 361 17.57 -4.01 -5.67
C LYS A 361 16.19 -4.67 -5.62
N ILE A 362 16.09 -5.86 -6.21
CA ILE A 362 14.95 -6.77 -6.11
C ILE A 362 15.27 -7.81 -5.03
N GLN A 363 14.27 -8.14 -4.21
CA GLN A 363 14.41 -9.15 -3.18
C GLN A 363 13.07 -9.88 -2.98
N PRO A 364 13.07 -11.13 -2.50
CA PRO A 364 11.85 -11.89 -2.27
C PRO A 364 10.85 -11.15 -1.38
N ALA A 365 9.56 -11.32 -1.68
CA ALA A 365 8.47 -10.64 -0.97
C ALA A 365 8.48 -10.98 0.54
N GLU A 366 8.95 -12.18 0.89
CA GLU A 366 9.04 -12.72 2.24
C GLU A 366 10.16 -12.08 3.08
N GLU A 367 11.15 -11.45 2.45
CA GLU A 367 12.21 -10.71 3.15
C GLU A 367 11.73 -9.33 3.62
N TYR A 368 10.60 -8.84 3.11
CA TYR A 368 9.98 -7.61 3.61
C TYR A 368 9.23 -7.87 4.91
N GLU A 369 9.40 -6.98 5.88
CA GLU A 369 8.65 -7.04 7.12
C GLU A 369 7.16 -6.76 6.87
N ARG A 370 6.32 -7.77 7.12
CA ARG A 370 4.87 -7.61 7.08
C ARG A 370 4.42 -6.70 8.21
N LYS A 371 3.71 -5.63 7.86
CA LYS A 371 3.27 -4.59 8.82
C LYS A 371 1.90 -4.84 9.42
N SER A 372 1.05 -5.61 8.74
CA SER A 372 -0.30 -5.93 9.21
C SER A 372 -0.84 -7.24 8.64
N VAL A 373 -1.80 -7.83 9.34
CA VAL A 373 -2.64 -8.94 8.88
C VAL A 373 -4.09 -8.60 9.22
N GLY A 374 -5.01 -8.76 8.29
CA GLY A 374 -6.41 -8.44 8.50
C GLY A 374 -7.33 -9.18 7.53
N THR A 375 -8.57 -9.34 7.95
CA THR A 375 -9.67 -9.87 7.12
C THR A 375 -10.85 -8.91 7.20
N GLU A 376 -11.58 -8.80 6.09
CA GLU A 376 -12.83 -8.06 6.01
C GLU A 376 -13.78 -8.70 5.02
N SER A 377 -15.08 -8.59 5.29
CA SER A 377 -16.10 -9.13 4.40
C SER A 377 -17.30 -8.20 4.29
N THR A 378 -17.80 -8.06 3.06
CA THR A 378 -19.04 -7.34 2.75
C THR A 378 -20.22 -8.31 2.84
N PHE A 379 -21.31 -7.86 3.45
CA PHE A 379 -22.55 -8.60 3.64
C PHE A 379 -23.77 -7.72 3.32
N ARG A 380 -24.97 -8.32 3.26
CA ARG A 380 -26.22 -7.56 3.14
C ARG A 380 -26.40 -6.69 4.38
N ASP A 381 -26.96 -5.48 4.19
CA ASP A 381 -27.12 -4.52 5.28
C ASP A 381 -27.68 -5.15 6.58
N MET A 382 -26.99 -4.94 7.70
CA MET A 382 -27.27 -5.54 9.00
C MET A 382 -27.25 -4.47 10.10
N SER A 383 -28.24 -4.49 10.99
CA SER A 383 -28.35 -3.57 12.13
C SER A 383 -28.74 -4.26 13.44
N ASP A 384 -29.09 -5.55 13.39
CA ASP A 384 -29.46 -6.30 14.59
C ASP A 384 -28.22 -6.48 15.48
N PRO A 385 -28.26 -6.07 16.76
CA PRO A 385 -27.12 -6.16 17.64
C PRO A 385 -26.56 -7.58 17.74
N THR A 386 -27.42 -8.60 17.85
CA THR A 386 -26.99 -10.00 17.98
C THR A 386 -26.22 -10.46 16.74
N GLN A 387 -26.77 -10.22 15.55
CA GLN A 387 -26.08 -10.55 14.29
C GLN A 387 -24.74 -9.80 14.14
N LEU A 388 -24.63 -8.56 14.62
CA LEU A 388 -23.36 -7.83 14.60
C LEU A 388 -22.30 -8.48 15.50
N ARG A 389 -22.67 -9.00 16.68
CA ARG A 389 -21.74 -9.76 17.56
C ARG A 389 -21.33 -11.08 16.92
N GLU A 390 -22.28 -11.81 16.34
CA GLU A 390 -21.99 -13.05 15.60
C GLU A 390 -21.04 -12.79 14.43
N LYS A 391 -21.27 -11.70 13.68
CA LYS A 391 -20.39 -11.32 12.57
C LYS A 391 -19.00 -10.95 13.05
N LEU A 392 -18.88 -10.22 14.16
CA LEU A 392 -17.61 -9.87 14.77
C LEU A 392 -16.84 -11.11 15.23
N ARG A 393 -17.54 -12.08 15.82
CA ARG A 393 -17.00 -13.38 16.23
C ARG A 393 -16.42 -14.15 15.04
N ALA A 394 -17.20 -14.32 13.98
CA ALA A 394 -16.74 -14.99 12.77
C ALA A 394 -15.53 -14.29 12.14
N THR A 395 -15.52 -12.95 12.12
CA THR A 395 -14.38 -12.16 11.60
C THR A 395 -13.12 -12.36 12.45
N ALA A 396 -13.26 -12.52 13.77
CA ALA A 396 -12.15 -12.83 14.67
C ALA A 396 -11.58 -14.25 14.46
N GLU A 397 -12.44 -15.23 14.18
CA GLU A 397 -12.04 -16.61 13.86
C GLU A 397 -11.31 -16.70 12.52
N GLU A 398 -11.78 -15.98 11.50
CA GLU A 398 -11.09 -15.84 10.21
C GLU A 398 -9.71 -15.19 10.41
N LEU A 399 -9.64 -14.10 11.17
CA LEU A 399 -8.37 -13.41 11.43
C LEU A 399 -7.37 -14.30 12.19
N GLU A 400 -7.84 -15.10 13.16
CA GLU A 400 -6.98 -16.05 13.85
C GLU A 400 -6.35 -17.06 12.87
N GLN A 401 -7.12 -17.59 11.92
CA GLN A 401 -6.60 -18.50 10.90
C GLN A 401 -5.54 -17.82 10.03
N ASP A 402 -5.77 -16.56 9.63
CA ASP A 402 -4.82 -15.78 8.83
C ASP A 402 -3.53 -15.50 9.60
N MET A 403 -3.64 -15.11 10.88
CA MET A 403 -2.49 -14.84 11.74
C MET A 403 -1.69 -16.11 12.05
N LYS A 404 -2.37 -17.26 12.22
CA LYS A 404 -1.71 -18.58 12.34
C LYS A 404 -0.93 -18.92 11.08
N ARG A 405 -1.53 -18.76 9.89
CA ARG A 405 -0.85 -18.99 8.60
C ARG A 405 0.33 -18.05 8.38
N ALA A 406 0.20 -16.81 8.83
CA ALA A 406 1.26 -15.80 8.75
C ALA A 406 2.30 -15.91 9.89
N GLU A 407 2.15 -16.87 10.81
CA GLU A 407 3.00 -17.07 11.98
C GLU A 407 3.28 -15.78 12.75
N CYS A 408 2.23 -15.02 13.08
CA CYS A 408 2.38 -13.73 13.76
C CYS A 408 1.29 -13.46 14.81
N LYS A 409 1.58 -12.52 15.72
CA LYS A 409 0.66 -11.89 16.67
C LYS A 409 0.66 -10.39 16.46
N GLY A 410 -0.37 -9.67 16.88
CA GLY A 410 -0.44 -8.20 16.77
C GLY A 410 -0.56 -7.50 18.11
N ARG A 411 0.08 -6.32 18.25
CA ARG A 411 -0.05 -5.46 19.45
C ARG A 411 -1.10 -4.37 19.32
N THR A 412 -1.60 -4.13 18.11
CA THR A 412 -2.69 -3.17 17.89
C THR A 412 -3.79 -3.87 17.11
N LEU A 413 -5.02 -3.76 17.61
CA LEU A 413 -6.21 -4.28 16.95
C LEU A 413 -7.03 -3.13 16.40
N CYS A 414 -7.41 -3.22 15.13
CA CYS A 414 -8.26 -2.28 14.42
C CYS A 414 -9.57 -2.97 14.02
N LEU A 415 -10.69 -2.36 14.37
CA LEU A 415 -12.01 -2.67 13.85
C LEU A 415 -12.31 -1.70 12.71
N LYS A 416 -12.66 -2.25 11.55
CA LYS A 416 -13.17 -1.51 10.39
C LYS A 416 -14.63 -1.87 10.17
N VAL A 417 -15.47 -0.86 10.02
CA VAL A 417 -16.87 -1.02 9.61
C VAL A 417 -17.18 -0.12 8.42
N LYS A 418 -18.06 -0.57 7.53
CA LYS A 418 -18.64 0.27 6.47
C LYS A 418 -20.14 0.34 6.68
N LEU A 419 -20.71 1.54 6.71
CA LEU A 419 -22.16 1.72 6.76
C LEU A 419 -22.80 1.34 5.42
N HIS A 420 -24.11 1.10 5.40
CA HIS A 420 -24.82 0.82 4.14
C HIS A 420 -24.70 1.95 3.11
N THR A 421 -24.45 3.17 3.59
CA THR A 421 -24.20 4.42 2.86
C THR A 421 -22.74 4.57 2.40
N PHE A 422 -21.92 3.53 2.59
CA PHE A 422 -20.53 3.41 2.11
C PHE A 422 -19.48 4.24 2.85
N GLU A 423 -19.84 4.98 3.90
CA GLU A 423 -18.87 5.59 4.81
C GLU A 423 -18.11 4.50 5.57
N VAL A 424 -16.80 4.69 5.70
CA VAL A 424 -15.89 3.78 6.39
C VAL A 424 -15.48 4.39 7.70
N PHE A 425 -15.56 3.60 8.77
CA PHE A 425 -15.06 3.96 10.08
C PHE A 425 -14.04 2.93 10.52
N THR A 426 -12.91 3.41 11.02
CA THR A 426 -11.90 2.60 11.69
C THR A 426 -11.72 3.10 13.11
N ARG A 427 -11.51 2.15 14.02
CA ARG A 427 -11.18 2.40 15.42
C ARG A 427 -10.13 1.37 15.83
N GLN A 428 -9.14 1.80 16.59
CA GLN A 428 -8.06 0.92 17.00
C GLN A 428 -7.77 1.02 18.49
N VAL A 429 -7.19 -0.04 19.04
CA VAL A 429 -6.73 -0.12 20.41
C VAL A 429 -5.33 -0.73 20.45
N VAL A 430 -4.45 -0.13 21.25
CA VAL A 430 -3.14 -0.70 21.57
C VAL A 430 -3.32 -1.64 22.76
N LEU A 431 -2.78 -2.85 22.64
CA LEU A 431 -3.00 -3.95 23.56
C LEU A 431 -1.80 -4.12 24.50
N PRO A 432 -2.02 -4.56 25.76
CA PRO A 432 -0.94 -4.77 26.72
C PRO A 432 -0.01 -5.94 26.34
N ARG A 433 -0.48 -6.87 25.50
CA ARG A 433 0.29 -7.99 24.95
C ARG A 433 -0.09 -8.24 23.50
N ALA A 434 0.80 -8.91 22.77
CA ALA A 434 0.48 -9.36 21.43
C ALA A 434 -0.55 -10.50 21.46
N ILE A 435 -1.62 -10.38 20.67
CA ILE A 435 -2.72 -11.35 20.59
C ILE A 435 -2.86 -11.92 19.17
N TYR A 436 -3.59 -13.01 19.04
CA TYR A 436 -3.92 -13.65 17.75
C TYR A 436 -5.06 -14.67 17.88
N LEU A 437 -5.35 -15.15 19.09
CA LEU A 437 -6.47 -16.05 19.37
C LEU A 437 -7.78 -15.30 19.13
N ALA A 438 -8.76 -16.00 18.54
CA ALA A 438 -10.05 -15.39 18.22
C ALA A 438 -10.69 -14.77 19.46
N ASP A 439 -10.67 -15.45 20.61
CA ASP A 439 -11.31 -14.97 21.85
C ASP A 439 -10.73 -13.64 22.31
N ASP A 440 -9.40 -13.49 22.30
CA ASP A 440 -8.75 -12.22 22.57
C ASP A 440 -9.20 -11.16 21.57
N LEU A 441 -9.15 -11.46 20.27
CA LEU A 441 -9.52 -10.54 19.19
C LEU A 441 -10.96 -10.03 19.35
N TYR A 442 -11.89 -10.93 19.64
CA TYR A 442 -13.30 -10.61 19.86
C TYR A 442 -13.51 -9.77 21.12
N ASN A 443 -12.91 -10.18 22.25
CA ASN A 443 -13.07 -9.48 23.52
C ASN A 443 -12.53 -8.05 23.50
N TYR A 444 -11.47 -7.79 22.73
CA TYR A 444 -10.95 -6.43 22.53
C TYR A 444 -11.71 -5.64 21.46
N ALA A 445 -12.28 -6.30 20.43
CA ALA A 445 -13.05 -5.61 19.40
C ALA A 445 -14.49 -5.26 19.82
N LEU A 446 -15.11 -6.06 20.69
CA LEU A 446 -16.50 -5.87 21.12
C LEU A 446 -16.74 -4.52 21.83
N PRO A 447 -15.86 -4.05 22.75
CA PRO A 447 -15.99 -2.71 23.31
C PRO A 447 -15.89 -1.61 22.25
N ILE A 448 -15.06 -1.80 21.23
CA ILE A 448 -14.92 -0.85 20.11
C ILE A 448 -16.22 -0.77 19.31
N LEU A 449 -16.80 -1.92 18.96
CA LEU A 449 -18.09 -1.99 18.28
C LEU A 449 -19.21 -1.37 19.12
N THR A 450 -19.27 -1.69 20.42
CA THR A 450 -20.27 -1.15 21.35
C THR A 450 -20.18 0.37 21.45
N LYS A 451 -18.96 0.92 21.49
CA LYS A 451 -18.76 2.38 21.46
C LYS A 451 -19.25 3.00 20.16
N LEU A 452 -19.00 2.36 19.00
CA LEU A 452 -19.51 2.83 17.72
C LEU A 452 -21.05 2.82 17.67
N GLU A 453 -21.70 1.83 18.26
CA GLU A 453 -23.17 1.80 18.38
C GLU A 453 -23.74 2.92 19.24
N GLN A 454 -23.00 3.32 20.28
CA GLN A 454 -23.36 4.47 21.13
C GLN A 454 -23.14 5.80 20.40
N GLU A 455 -22.04 5.94 19.67
CA GLU A 455 -21.74 7.12 18.85
C GLU A 455 -22.74 7.28 17.68
N MET A 456 -23.22 6.17 17.12
CA MET A 456 -24.14 6.14 15.98
C MET A 456 -25.35 5.23 16.23
N PRO A 457 -26.34 5.68 17.02
CA PRO A 457 -27.54 4.89 17.30
C PRO A 457 -28.28 4.52 16.01
N GLY A 458 -28.64 3.25 15.86
CA GLY A 458 -29.34 2.76 14.67
C GLY A 458 -28.44 2.56 13.45
N MET A 459 -27.11 2.56 13.62
CA MET A 459 -26.19 2.27 12.51
C MET A 459 -26.52 0.94 11.85
N LYS A 460 -26.38 0.91 10.53
CA LYS A 460 -26.62 -0.29 9.74
C LYS A 460 -25.41 -0.52 8.84
N LEU A 461 -24.75 -1.65 9.06
CA LEU A 461 -23.46 -2.00 8.47
C LEU A 461 -23.62 -2.87 7.23
N ARG A 462 -22.66 -2.76 6.30
CA ARG A 462 -22.53 -3.63 5.13
C ARG A 462 -21.16 -4.32 5.04
N LEU A 463 -20.20 -3.94 5.87
CA LEU A 463 -18.87 -4.55 5.94
C LEU A 463 -18.37 -4.47 7.38
N MET A 464 -17.68 -5.52 7.80
CA MET A 464 -16.94 -5.58 9.05
C MET A 464 -15.61 -6.26 8.78
N GLY A 465 -14.55 -5.76 9.40
CA GLY A 465 -13.20 -6.30 9.29
C GLY A 465 -12.39 -6.07 10.56
N LEU A 466 -11.45 -6.97 10.80
CA LEU A 466 -10.46 -6.85 11.86
C LEU A 466 -9.07 -6.86 11.25
N ARG A 467 -8.18 -6.01 11.76
CA ARG A 467 -6.79 -5.91 11.34
C ARG A 467 -5.88 -5.79 12.55
N CYS A 468 -4.82 -6.59 12.58
CA CYS A 468 -3.73 -6.49 13.54
C CYS A 468 -2.51 -5.81 12.91
N THR A 469 -1.89 -4.89 13.65
CA THR A 469 -0.61 -4.25 13.29
C THR A 469 0.41 -4.39 14.44
N HIS A 470 1.64 -3.90 14.22
CA HIS A 470 2.77 -4.08 15.14
C HIS A 470 2.99 -5.57 15.41
N LEU A 471 3.30 -6.28 14.33
CA LEU A 471 3.33 -7.73 14.33
C LEU A 471 4.55 -8.25 15.10
N VAL A 472 4.35 -9.35 15.81
CA VAL A 472 5.40 -10.11 16.50
C VAL A 472 5.41 -11.50 15.87
N ILE A 473 6.54 -11.86 15.26
CA ILE A 473 6.72 -13.17 14.62
C ILE A 473 6.68 -14.26 15.70
N THR A 474 5.93 -15.33 15.42
CA THR A 474 5.83 -16.51 16.30
C THR A 474 6.72 -17.66 15.87
N LYS A 475 7.38 -17.54 14.71
CA LYS A 475 8.37 -18.50 14.25
C LYS A 475 9.45 -18.63 15.33
N LYS A 476 9.67 -19.84 15.83
CA LYS A 476 10.77 -20.08 16.76
C LYS A 476 12.05 -19.66 16.04
N PRO A 477 12.89 -18.77 16.60
CA PRO A 477 14.24 -18.62 16.08
C PRO A 477 14.86 -20.01 16.09
N ASP A 478 15.50 -20.39 14.99
CA ASP A 478 16.23 -21.65 14.95
C ASP A 478 17.21 -21.63 16.13
N ALA A 479 16.94 -22.47 17.13
CA ALA A 479 17.70 -22.47 18.38
C ALA A 479 19.18 -22.75 18.10
N MET A 480 19.48 -23.48 17.02
CA MET A 480 20.85 -23.72 16.59
C MET A 480 21.51 -22.48 15.98
N ALA A 481 20.77 -21.69 15.20
CA ALA A 481 21.25 -20.40 14.68
C ALA A 481 21.46 -19.36 15.79
N PHE A 482 20.63 -19.37 16.84
CA PHE A 482 20.75 -18.48 18.01
C PHE A 482 22.01 -18.75 18.85
N PHE A 483 22.43 -20.02 18.96
CA PHE A 483 23.66 -20.41 19.66
C PHE A 483 24.89 -20.55 18.74
N GLY A 484 24.82 -20.10 17.48
CA GLY A 484 25.95 -20.14 16.54
C GLY A 484 26.35 -21.55 16.07
N PHE A 485 25.53 -22.58 16.34
CA PHE A 485 25.77 -23.93 15.85
C PHE A 485 25.20 -24.05 14.44
N ARG A 486 26.06 -23.93 13.43
CA ARG A 486 25.71 -24.39 12.08
C ARG A 486 25.43 -25.90 12.15
N PRO A 487 24.35 -26.41 11.54
CA PRO A 487 24.17 -27.85 11.38
C PRO A 487 25.39 -28.39 10.62
N ARG A 488 26.09 -29.36 11.23
CA ARG A 488 27.11 -30.13 10.52
C ARG A 488 26.36 -30.89 9.43
N ARG A 489 26.57 -30.51 8.16
CA ARG A 489 26.13 -31.33 7.02
C ARG A 489 26.64 -32.75 7.25
N THR A 490 25.73 -33.71 7.31
CA THR A 490 26.08 -35.12 7.18
C THR A 490 26.31 -35.36 5.70
N ASP A 491 27.53 -35.07 5.26
CA ASP A 491 28.03 -35.55 3.98
C ASP A 491 28.44 -37.02 4.19
N SER A 492 27.69 -37.93 3.59
CA SER A 492 28.12 -39.30 3.36
C SER A 492 28.51 -39.48 1.89
N GLU A 493 29.80 -39.78 1.69
CA GLU A 493 30.47 -40.38 0.52
C GLU A 493 30.77 -39.47 -0.70
N ASP A 494 31.93 -39.52 -1.35
CA ASP A 494 33.33 -39.73 -0.98
C ASP A 494 34.18 -39.18 -2.17
N HIS A 495 35.42 -38.73 -1.91
CA HIS A 495 36.57 -38.50 -2.84
C HIS A 495 37.08 -37.08 -3.24
N PRO A 496 38.42 -36.92 -3.40
CA PRO A 496 39.20 -35.88 -2.70
C PRO A 496 40.00 -34.89 -3.58
N GLN A 497 40.44 -33.79 -2.93
CA GLN A 497 41.65 -32.93 -3.16
C GLN A 497 41.74 -32.19 -4.51
N ASP A 498 42.11 -30.91 -4.64
CA ASP A 498 43.09 -30.09 -3.90
C ASP A 498 42.86 -28.59 -4.26
N GLY A 499 43.37 -27.64 -3.46
CA GLY A 499 43.47 -26.23 -3.87
C GLY A 499 43.11 -25.16 -2.84
N THR A 500 43.87 -25.08 -1.75
CA THR A 500 43.95 -23.93 -0.82
C THR A 500 44.10 -22.57 -1.50
N LEU A 501 43.47 -21.51 -0.94
CA LEU A 501 44.17 -20.29 -0.49
C LEU A 501 43.32 -19.42 0.46
N LYS A 502 43.97 -18.98 1.54
CA LYS A 502 43.49 -18.23 2.71
C LYS A 502 43.29 -16.73 2.44
N ARG A 503 42.40 -16.08 3.22
CA ARG A 503 42.60 -14.80 3.95
C ARG A 503 41.40 -14.57 4.90
N LYS A 504 41.56 -14.78 6.21
CA LYS A 504 41.99 -13.86 7.28
C LYS A 504 40.84 -12.95 7.77
N ALA A 505 40.18 -13.40 8.84
CA ALA A 505 39.26 -12.62 9.66
C ALA A 505 40.04 -11.73 10.64
N SER A 506 39.51 -10.55 10.91
CA SER A 506 39.85 -9.71 12.05
C SER A 506 38.54 -9.30 12.72
N ASP A 507 38.42 -9.69 13.99
CA ASP A 507 37.42 -9.21 14.95
C ASP A 507 37.71 -7.74 15.30
N ASP A 508 36.66 -6.93 15.43
CA ASP A 508 36.58 -5.94 16.51
C ASP A 508 35.12 -5.66 16.90
N HIS A 509 34.90 -5.54 18.20
CA HIS A 509 33.65 -5.23 18.89
C HIS A 509 33.29 -3.75 18.62
N GLY A 510 32.05 -3.33 18.37
CA GLY A 510 30.89 -3.42 19.24
C GLY A 510 30.59 -2.04 19.83
N GLU A 511 29.67 -1.27 19.23
CA GLU A 511 29.00 -0.17 19.91
C GLU A 511 27.58 0.05 19.32
N TRP A 512 26.61 0.09 20.23
CA TRP A 512 25.19 0.27 19.95
C TRP A 512 24.87 1.76 19.93
N GLU A 513 24.43 2.29 18.79
CA GLU A 513 23.85 3.63 18.69
C GLU A 513 22.32 3.58 18.54
N GLN A 514 21.66 4.39 19.37
CA GLN A 514 20.22 4.66 19.42
C GLN A 514 19.64 5.13 18.08
N TRP A 515 18.37 4.82 17.83
CA TRP A 515 17.54 5.57 16.88
C TRP A 515 16.38 6.30 17.58
N PRO A 516 16.14 7.59 17.23
CA PRO A 516 15.08 8.41 17.81
C PRO A 516 13.70 8.00 17.28
N GLY A 517 12.69 8.17 18.14
CA GLY A 517 11.29 7.90 17.83
C GLY A 517 10.77 8.76 16.69
N ALA A 518 10.25 8.10 15.65
CA ALA A 518 9.45 8.73 14.61
C ALA A 518 8.19 7.89 14.38
N ASP A 519 7.06 8.46 14.77
CA ASP A 519 5.72 7.95 14.49
C ASP A 519 5.49 7.86 12.98
N LEU A 520 5.36 6.64 12.46
CA LEU A 520 5.00 6.36 11.08
C LEU A 520 3.51 6.00 10.99
N GLN A 521 2.71 6.99 10.59
CA GLN A 521 1.33 6.76 10.12
C GLN A 521 1.37 6.08 8.75
N PHE A 522 0.60 5.01 8.61
CA PHE A 522 0.46 4.21 7.40
C PHE A 522 -0.78 4.62 6.60
N ASP A 523 -0.59 4.74 5.28
CA ASP A 523 -1.62 5.03 4.30
C ASP A 523 -2.67 3.91 4.23
N ASP A 524 -3.91 4.25 4.57
CA ASP A 524 -5.11 3.46 4.28
C ASP A 524 -5.74 4.03 2.98
N PRO A 525 -5.85 3.27 1.88
CA PRO A 525 -6.28 3.81 0.59
C PRO A 525 -7.76 4.26 0.55
N ASP A 526 -8.53 4.04 1.62
CA ASP A 526 -9.92 4.46 1.77
C ASP A 526 -10.17 5.48 2.90
N GLY A 527 -9.12 6.04 3.51
CA GLY A 527 -9.19 6.77 4.78
C GLY A 527 -8.74 8.23 4.82
N LEU A 528 -8.65 8.94 3.70
CA LEU A 528 -8.35 10.37 3.72
C LEU A 528 -9.65 11.18 3.58
N LEU A 529 -10.00 11.87 4.68
CA LEU A 529 -10.64 13.20 4.78
C LEU A 529 -11.29 13.31 6.17
N GLY A 530 -10.48 13.70 7.17
CA GLY A 530 -10.93 14.15 8.49
C GLY A 530 -10.46 15.58 8.70
N GLY A 531 -11.40 16.54 8.69
CA GLY A 531 -11.12 17.96 8.79
C GLY A 531 -10.73 18.41 10.19
N SER A 532 -9.77 19.34 10.27
CA SER A 532 -9.48 20.13 11.46
C SER A 532 -10.27 21.44 11.40
N SER A 533 -11.16 21.68 12.37
CA SER A 533 -11.87 22.95 12.53
C SER A 533 -10.90 24.05 12.97
N SER A 534 -10.91 25.15 12.24
CA SER A 534 -10.25 26.41 12.57
C SER A 534 -10.94 27.11 13.75
N ASN A 535 -10.18 27.44 14.80
CA ASN A 535 -10.50 28.59 15.66
C ASN A 535 -9.71 29.80 15.14
N GLN A 536 -10.45 30.90 15.01
CA GLN A 536 -9.99 32.23 14.62
C GLN A 536 -9.12 32.81 15.74
N ASP A 537 -8.04 33.50 15.38
CA ASP A 537 -7.54 34.65 16.15
C ASP A 537 -6.68 35.55 15.25
N THR A 538 -6.91 36.85 15.36
CA THR A 538 -6.09 37.94 14.79
C THR A 538 -5.87 38.99 15.90
N PRO A 539 -4.97 39.98 15.76
CA PRO A 539 -3.63 39.92 16.35
C PRO A 539 -3.35 41.14 17.26
N ASP A 540 -2.35 41.07 18.15
CA ASP A 540 -1.51 42.27 18.34
C ASP A 540 -0.15 42.06 19.06
N GLN A 541 0.85 42.68 18.42
CA GLN A 541 2.04 43.38 18.94
C GLN A 541 3.08 42.70 19.89
N SER A 542 4.17 42.27 19.22
CA SER A 542 5.61 42.22 19.60
C SER A 542 6.16 43.51 20.28
N PRO A 543 7.47 43.68 20.69
CA PRO A 543 8.71 42.93 20.39
C PRO A 543 9.64 42.72 21.62
N GLY A 544 10.81 42.08 21.63
CA GLY A 544 11.70 41.47 20.65
C GLY A 544 13.10 41.34 21.30
N ARG A 545 13.97 40.47 20.75
CA ARG A 545 15.42 40.73 20.59
C ARG A 545 16.09 39.56 19.88
N ARG A 546 16.72 39.89 18.75
CA ARG A 546 17.69 39.08 18.01
C ARG A 546 19.05 39.19 18.69
N HIS A 547 19.87 38.15 18.63
CA HIS A 547 21.15 38.16 17.90
C HIS A 547 21.81 36.78 17.94
N GLY A 548 22.56 36.46 16.88
CA GLY A 548 23.22 35.18 16.69
C GLY A 548 24.74 35.28 16.62
N LYS A 549 25.33 34.09 16.38
CA LYS A 549 26.72 33.71 16.09
C LYS A 549 27.68 33.66 17.28
N GLU A 550 28.22 32.47 17.55
CA GLU A 550 29.64 32.10 17.29
C GLU A 550 29.91 30.63 17.69
N ILE A 551 30.91 30.00 17.07
CA ILE A 551 31.32 28.59 17.26
C ILE A 551 32.72 28.54 17.90
N ALA A 552 32.86 27.57 18.83
CA ALA A 552 34.06 26.90 19.38
C ALA A 552 34.84 27.58 20.51
N PRO A 553 35.63 26.85 21.33
CA PRO A 553 35.84 25.38 21.45
C PRO A 553 35.63 24.82 22.89
N ASN A 554 35.66 23.49 23.02
CA ASN A 554 35.57 22.74 24.28
C ASN A 554 36.85 22.88 25.14
N PRO A 555 36.73 22.96 26.48
CA PRO A 555 37.73 22.31 27.34
C PRO A 555 37.16 21.55 28.56
N THR A 556 37.65 20.31 28.69
CA THR A 556 38.00 19.52 29.89
C THR A 556 36.98 19.22 31.00
N LYS A 557 36.83 17.90 31.24
CA LYS A 557 36.30 17.27 32.47
C LYS A 557 37.22 17.56 33.66
N GLU A 558 36.62 17.93 34.79
CA GLU A 558 36.86 17.33 36.13
C GLU A 558 36.04 18.05 37.21
N ASN A 559 35.06 17.34 37.79
CA ASN A 559 34.94 17.05 39.23
C ASN A 559 33.54 16.50 39.55
N ALA A 560 33.52 15.27 40.09
CA ALA A 560 32.33 14.60 40.57
C ALA A 560 31.74 15.37 41.77
N ALA A 561 30.47 15.76 41.67
CA ALA A 561 29.72 16.28 42.79
C ALA A 561 29.21 15.10 43.64
N GLU A 562 29.55 15.11 44.93
CA GLU A 562 29.04 14.18 45.94
C GLU A 562 27.50 14.23 45.99
N GLU A 563 26.85 13.09 45.76
CA GLU A 563 25.38 12.97 45.82
C GLU A 563 24.91 13.14 47.28
N LYS A 564 24.21 14.24 47.55
CA LYS A 564 23.47 14.44 48.82
C LYS A 564 22.17 13.64 48.80
N TRP A 565 21.77 13.13 49.96
CA TRP A 565 20.52 12.38 50.17
C TRP A 565 19.67 13.04 51.25
N TRP A 566 18.34 12.99 51.08
CA TRP A 566 17.33 13.48 52.03
C TRP A 566 16.40 12.36 52.47
N ASP A 567 16.12 12.26 53.77
CA ASP A 567 15.19 11.26 54.29
C ASP A 567 13.73 11.74 54.18
N CYS A 568 12.87 10.90 53.60
CA CYS A 568 11.44 11.20 53.54
C CYS A 568 10.82 11.19 54.95
N PRO A 569 10.10 12.24 55.40
CA PRO A 569 9.53 12.31 56.75
C PRO A 569 8.37 11.32 57.00
N ILE A 570 7.80 10.71 55.95
CA ILE A 570 6.63 9.82 56.06
C ILE A 570 7.05 8.35 56.16
N CYS A 571 8.02 7.94 55.35
CA CYS A 571 8.47 6.54 55.31
C CYS A 571 9.91 6.32 55.76
N SER A 572 10.63 7.40 56.11
CA SER A 572 12.03 7.40 56.56
C SER A 572 13.00 6.74 55.57
N ARG A 573 12.66 6.73 54.28
CA ARG A 573 13.56 6.24 53.22
C ARG A 573 14.42 7.38 52.67
N PRO A 574 15.74 7.19 52.52
CA PRO A 574 16.61 8.17 51.89
C PRO A 574 16.29 8.27 50.41
N GLN A 575 16.21 9.49 49.89
CA GLN A 575 15.98 9.85 48.49
C GLN A 575 17.10 10.78 48.02
N ALA A 576 17.36 10.84 46.72
CA ALA A 576 18.32 11.79 46.16
C ALA A 576 17.91 13.24 46.52
N ALA A 577 18.88 14.12 46.79
CA ALA A 577 18.67 15.54 47.06
C ALA A 577 18.29 16.33 45.79
N ASP A 578 17.27 15.84 45.08
CA ASP A 578 16.61 16.47 43.95
C ASP A 578 15.19 16.84 44.41
N GLU A 579 14.89 18.15 44.44
CA GLU A 579 13.61 18.66 44.95
C GLU A 579 12.41 18.05 44.23
N ARG A 580 12.52 17.81 42.92
CA ARG A 580 11.40 17.30 42.14
C ARG A 580 11.13 15.84 42.48
N GLN A 581 12.16 15.00 42.48
CA GLN A 581 12.02 13.58 42.82
C GLN A 581 11.63 13.38 44.29
N PHE A 582 12.16 14.20 45.20
CA PHE A 582 11.82 14.14 46.62
C PHE A 582 10.35 14.51 46.86
N ASN A 583 9.85 15.55 46.20
CA ASN A 583 8.44 15.96 46.32
C ASN A 583 7.49 14.93 45.69
N GLU A 584 7.81 14.39 44.51
CA GLU A 584 7.02 13.30 43.90
C GLU A 584 6.94 12.07 44.82
N HIS A 585 8.03 11.75 45.52
CA HIS A 585 8.04 10.67 46.51
C HIS A 585 7.15 10.98 47.73
N ILE A 586 7.22 12.19 48.27
CA ILE A 586 6.37 12.62 49.40
C ILE A 586 4.88 12.56 49.03
N ASP A 587 4.51 13.02 47.84
CA ASP A 587 3.11 12.98 47.36
C ASP A 587 2.59 11.54 47.22
N LEU A 588 3.45 10.63 46.76
CA LEU A 588 3.13 9.19 46.71
C LEU A 588 2.97 8.59 48.12
N CYS A 589 3.79 9.03 49.09
CA CYS A 589 3.72 8.57 50.46
C CYS A 589 2.46 9.06 51.18
N LEU A 590 2.05 10.32 50.97
CA LEU A 590 0.81 10.88 51.52
C LEU A 590 -0.42 10.15 50.96
N SER A 591 -0.48 9.97 49.63
CA SER A 591 -1.62 9.28 48.99
C SER A 591 -1.76 7.82 49.46
N ARG A 592 -0.66 7.11 49.73
CA ARG A 592 -0.69 5.75 50.30
C ARG A 592 -1.26 5.70 51.71
N GLN A 593 -1.03 6.73 52.53
CA GLN A 593 -1.57 6.80 53.88
C GLN A 593 -3.07 7.09 53.85
N THR A 594 -3.51 7.99 52.97
CA THR A 594 -4.94 8.27 52.71
C THR A 594 -5.69 7.04 52.21
N ILE A 595 -5.07 6.24 51.33
CA ILE A 595 -5.64 4.97 50.85
C ILE A 595 -5.75 3.95 51.99
N ARG A 596 -4.77 3.88 52.90
CA ARG A 596 -4.81 2.97 54.04
C ARG A 596 -5.88 3.34 55.07
N GLU A 597 -6.08 4.62 55.32
CA GLU A 597 -7.13 5.12 56.23
C GLU A 597 -8.53 4.89 55.66
N ALA A 598 -8.72 5.10 54.34
CA ALA A 598 -9.98 4.81 53.66
C ALA A 598 -10.36 3.31 53.71
N VAL A 599 -9.36 2.41 53.63
CA VAL A 599 -9.59 0.96 53.71
C VAL A 599 -9.88 0.48 55.15
N GLN A 600 -9.43 1.21 56.17
CA GLN A 600 -9.72 0.87 57.58
C GLN A 600 -11.07 1.41 58.07
N ALA A 601 -11.66 2.41 57.41
CA ALA A 601 -12.95 2.99 57.78
C ALA A 601 -14.17 2.14 57.35
N ASP A 602 -14.02 1.25 56.36
CA ASP A 602 -15.14 0.51 55.72
C ASP A 602 -15.17 -1.01 56.04
N GLY A 603 -15.16 -1.37 57.33
CA GLY A 603 -15.33 -2.77 57.76
C GLY A 603 -16.50 -2.99 58.74
N PRO A 604 -17.61 -3.65 58.35
CA PRO A 604 -18.66 -4.04 59.30
C PRO A 604 -18.36 -5.37 60.00
N SER A 605 -18.61 -5.38 61.32
CA SER A 605 -18.63 -6.55 62.20
C SER A 605 -19.87 -7.44 61.98
N ILE A 606 -19.74 -8.78 61.99
CA ILE A 606 -20.76 -9.75 62.48
C ILE A 606 -20.10 -11.13 62.76
N LYS A 607 -20.67 -11.84 63.74
CA LYS A 607 -20.15 -12.96 64.55
C LYS A 607 -20.38 -14.39 63.97
N ARG A 608 -19.68 -15.36 64.59
CA ARG A 608 -19.58 -16.84 64.39
C ARG A 608 -20.89 -17.65 64.57
N ASP A 609 -21.00 -18.85 63.96
CA ASP A 609 -20.85 -20.20 64.59
C ASP A 609 -21.23 -21.41 63.65
N PRO A 610 -21.03 -22.71 64.02
CA PRO A 610 -20.27 -23.69 63.20
C PRO A 610 -21.05 -24.85 62.53
N THR A 611 -20.30 -25.63 61.73
CA THR A 611 -20.62 -26.88 61.00
C THR A 611 -21.39 -27.97 61.75
N PRO A 612 -22.04 -28.88 61.00
CA PRO A 612 -21.63 -30.30 61.14
C PRO A 612 -21.52 -31.08 59.81
N GLU A 613 -20.63 -32.07 59.84
CA GLU A 613 -20.38 -33.15 58.87
C GLU A 613 -21.60 -34.07 58.65
N ILE A 614 -21.61 -34.90 57.58
CA ILE A 614 -21.78 -36.38 57.64
C ILE A 614 -22.05 -37.04 56.25
N LYS A 615 -21.24 -38.09 55.96
CA LYS A 615 -21.46 -39.34 55.18
C LYS A 615 -21.67 -39.36 53.65
N LYS A 616 -20.68 -39.98 52.98
CA LYS A 616 -20.82 -40.94 51.85
C LYS A 616 -20.87 -42.39 52.42
N PRO A 617 -21.00 -43.50 51.66
CA PRO A 617 -21.59 -43.83 50.33
C PRO A 617 -22.34 -45.21 50.31
N ARG A 618 -22.74 -45.73 49.12
CA ARG A 618 -22.66 -47.16 48.61
C ARG A 618 -23.80 -47.45 47.58
N MET A 619 -23.75 -48.36 46.58
CA MET A 619 -22.76 -49.22 45.87
C MET A 619 -23.50 -49.96 44.73
N ALA A 620 -22.83 -50.37 43.64
CA ALA A 620 -22.89 -51.72 43.00
C ALA A 620 -22.09 -51.71 41.67
N GLU A 621 -20.88 -52.31 41.60
CA GLU A 621 -20.52 -53.66 41.07
C GLU A 621 -20.37 -53.70 39.52
N LYS A 622 -19.33 -54.28 38.86
CA LYS A 622 -18.52 -55.48 39.16
C LYS A 622 -17.27 -55.62 38.24
N LYS A 623 -16.17 -56.18 38.81
CA LYS A 623 -15.11 -57.09 38.25
C LYS A 623 -14.16 -56.55 37.14
N ARG A 624 -12.83 -56.79 37.11
CA ARG A 624 -11.94 -57.87 37.63
C ARG A 624 -10.45 -57.44 37.53
N GLY A 625 -9.60 -57.84 38.50
CA GLY A 625 -8.19 -58.27 38.28
C GLY A 625 -7.03 -57.26 38.38
N ARG A 626 -6.25 -57.32 39.47
CA ARG A 626 -4.91 -56.70 39.76
C ARG A 626 -3.80 -57.78 39.55
N PRO A 627 -2.48 -57.61 39.85
CA PRO A 627 -1.64 -56.43 40.20
C PRO A 627 -0.24 -56.40 39.46
N LYS A 628 0.61 -55.36 39.56
CA LYS A 628 1.63 -55.15 40.63
C LYS A 628 2.35 -53.78 40.50
N VAL A 629 2.68 -53.24 41.68
CA VAL A 629 3.42 -52.02 42.09
C VAL A 629 4.89 -52.48 42.34
N PRO A 630 5.99 -51.66 42.24
CA PRO A 630 6.19 -50.52 43.15
C PRO A 630 6.92 -49.24 42.67
N ASP A 631 6.42 -48.12 43.20
CA ASP A 631 7.11 -46.85 43.53
C ASP A 631 8.39 -47.13 44.35
N PRO A 632 9.48 -46.31 44.37
CA PRO A 632 9.39 -45.02 45.07
C PRO A 632 10.43 -43.91 44.71
N LYS A 633 10.18 -42.71 45.27
CA LYS A 633 11.11 -41.59 45.61
C LYS A 633 11.49 -40.66 44.45
N GLN A 634 11.68 -39.35 44.62
CA GLN A 634 11.59 -38.41 45.75
C GLN A 634 11.69 -36.99 45.16
N LYS A 635 10.94 -36.06 45.77
CA LYS A 635 11.34 -34.69 46.14
C LYS A 635 11.92 -33.69 45.12
N GLN A 636 11.30 -32.50 45.22
CA GLN A 636 11.86 -31.15 45.32
C GLN A 636 11.74 -30.19 44.12
N LEU A 637 10.83 -29.24 44.33
CA LEU A 637 10.89 -27.81 43.99
C LEU A 637 12.31 -27.25 43.94
N PHE A 638 12.60 -26.38 42.96
CA PHE A 638 13.18 -25.05 43.21
C PHE A 638 12.89 -24.09 42.04
N PHE A 639 12.71 -22.83 42.42
CA PHE A 639 12.50 -21.64 41.58
C PHE A 639 13.75 -21.28 40.77
N GLY A 640 13.52 -20.63 39.62
CA GLY A 640 14.47 -19.85 38.83
C GLY A 640 13.69 -18.98 37.87
#